data_AF-A0A972IET6-F1
#
_entry.id   AF-A0A972IET6-F1
#
_cell.length_a   1.000
_cell.length_b   1.000
_cell.length_c   1.000
_cell.angle_alpha   90.00
_cell.angle_beta   90.00
_cell.angle_gamma   90.00
#
_symmetry.space_group_name_H-M   'P 1'
#
loop_
_entity.id
_entity.type
_entity.pdbx_description
1 polymer ?
#
loop_
_entity_poly.entity_id
_entity_poly.type
_entity_poly.pdbx_seq_one_letter_code
_entity_poly.pdbx_strand_id
1 'polypeptide(L)'
;MQIKDIIGFRDDLFFEGAVQIDWFYNPSKADKVASSFVFHGKEYFGVSDEENNRRLTDTVSFLKSITEKIEDNQQVNPLTLVIAEYGTGKSHLAVTLAQILSGKNYMPDTYQKIIDNISRIDEEAANTIKEVTDKPNLVLAINGMRDFNLNYEILKAAIRSLKLYGYSEENLRKVNRAYDTASRFLERNIDTNISLFEKKAETFNWIERGNALRTKLLENLFEDRTAFDIVNSVYEEINGHEIRWDEGVYAGSVLETLYEEYCGKTGEFDKIIIIFDEFGRYLEYASSATSAQSGDSALQQMFEAAQNAEGNIHIINFIQSDIKAYLQRVDKTSNISRYIGRYDVSEKFYLSSNLETVFANLIGRKDKSAFDTYIKSWISRKKGYWNNLYKLMDRWLPLRGIWKDETTFHTTIVEGIYPLHPIATYMLTGLSGYLQNRSSLTLVNKNISALSDHVITEGRNCPLILPEQLLDGDLYSEMLAAEQEGRQLSRHCIKFDNILRKIGDKLSENMIKVLRANLVLKLLRFRTESYEHAKFALCVCSGLTVKSVDEALEWLENEYAVLGYDEVTNSFDFLEDSSGAHDFRTFYRRIKAGQTVSMPTILHQSDVRELAGILSPIATNFNAKVKITSSEWCFEQEMFHVSEITEKHI
;
A
#
# COMPACT_ATOMS: atom_id res chain seq x y z
N MET A 1 -22.00 -5.99 -25.24
CA MET A 1 -21.66 -6.87 -24.10
C MET A 1 -21.39 -6.00 -22.89
N GLN A 2 -21.81 -6.38 -21.67
CA GLN A 2 -21.51 -5.58 -20.49
C GLN A 2 -20.08 -5.83 -20.02
N ILE A 3 -19.44 -4.83 -19.42
CA ILE A 3 -18.06 -4.94 -18.92
C ILE A 3 -17.91 -6.09 -17.92
N LYS A 4 -18.90 -6.26 -17.03
CA LYS A 4 -18.91 -7.33 -16.02
C LYS A 4 -18.87 -8.76 -16.58
N ASP A 5 -19.21 -8.93 -17.85
CA ASP A 5 -19.17 -10.23 -18.55
C ASP A 5 -17.78 -10.48 -19.15
N ILE A 6 -16.99 -9.43 -19.38
CA ILE A 6 -15.66 -9.49 -20.00
C ILE A 6 -14.56 -9.49 -18.94
N ILE A 7 -14.64 -8.55 -18.00
CA ILE A 7 -13.70 -8.38 -16.89
C ILE A 7 -14.44 -8.37 -15.55
N GLY A 8 -13.76 -8.78 -14.48
CA GLY A 8 -14.28 -8.69 -13.13
C GLY A 8 -13.15 -8.52 -12.12
N PHE A 9 -13.45 -7.87 -11.00
CA PHE A 9 -12.52 -7.82 -9.89
C PHE A 9 -12.59 -9.13 -9.11
N ARG A 10 -11.43 -9.66 -8.71
CA ARG A 10 -11.33 -10.89 -7.92
C ARG A 10 -11.52 -10.60 -6.43
N ASP A 11 -12.78 -10.39 -6.03
CA ASP A 11 -13.16 -10.22 -4.62
C ASP A 11 -12.75 -11.42 -3.76
N ASP A 12 -12.68 -12.61 -4.36
CA ASP A 12 -12.22 -13.85 -3.71
C ASP A 12 -10.77 -13.80 -3.25
N LEU A 13 -9.93 -12.98 -3.90
CA LEU A 13 -8.55 -12.73 -3.49
C LEU A 13 -8.39 -11.51 -2.58
N PHE A 14 -9.48 -10.80 -2.30
CA PHE A 14 -9.44 -9.60 -1.49
C PHE A 14 -9.61 -9.95 0.00
N PHE A 15 -8.52 -9.88 0.76
CA PHE A 15 -8.52 -10.19 2.20
C PHE A 15 -8.26 -8.95 3.06
N GLU A 16 -9.27 -8.55 3.83
CA GLU A 16 -9.18 -7.45 4.80
C GLU A 16 -8.64 -7.96 6.15
N GLY A 17 -7.31 -7.91 6.34
CA GLY A 17 -6.73 -8.20 7.65
C GLY A 17 -5.20 -8.18 7.69
N ALA A 18 -4.63 -7.84 8.85
CA ALA A 18 -3.21 -8.06 9.11
C ALA A 18 -2.95 -9.54 9.37
N VAL A 19 -2.50 -10.25 8.32
CA VAL A 19 -2.18 -11.67 8.38
C VAL A 19 -0.99 -11.89 9.32
N GLN A 20 -1.08 -12.93 10.14
CA GLN A 20 0.02 -13.44 10.95
C GLN A 20 0.28 -14.89 10.57
N ILE A 21 1.55 -15.29 10.51
CA ILE A 21 1.92 -16.67 10.17
C ILE A 21 1.31 -17.71 11.13
N ASP A 22 1.06 -17.34 12.40
CA ASP A 22 0.37 -18.17 13.39
C ASP A 22 -1.01 -18.66 12.93
N TRP A 23 -1.65 -17.96 11.99
CA TRP A 23 -2.96 -18.35 11.46
C TRP A 23 -2.90 -19.64 10.64
N PHE A 24 -1.72 -20.07 10.21
CA PHE A 24 -1.51 -21.42 9.65
C PHE A 24 -2.04 -22.52 10.59
N TYR A 25 -1.88 -22.34 11.91
CA TYR A 25 -2.35 -23.28 12.92
C TYR A 25 -3.86 -23.25 13.17
N ASN A 26 -4.61 -22.39 12.47
CA ASN A 26 -6.07 -22.34 12.53
C ASN A 26 -6.65 -22.63 11.14
N PRO A 27 -7.16 -23.85 10.88
CA PRO A 27 -7.61 -24.27 9.55
C PRO A 27 -8.61 -23.30 8.90
N SER A 28 -9.53 -22.73 9.69
CA SER A 28 -10.54 -21.79 9.17
C SER A 28 -9.94 -20.45 8.71
N LYS A 29 -8.87 -19.98 9.37
CA LYS A 29 -8.16 -18.75 8.99
C LYS A 29 -7.15 -19.04 7.88
N ALA A 30 -6.46 -20.17 7.95
CA ALA A 30 -5.52 -20.63 6.95
C ALA A 30 -6.20 -20.78 5.58
N ASP A 31 -7.39 -21.40 5.50
CA ASP A 31 -8.14 -21.50 4.24
C ASP A 31 -8.44 -20.13 3.63
N LYS A 32 -9.00 -19.21 4.43
CA LYS A 32 -9.36 -17.87 3.95
C LYS A 32 -8.17 -17.08 3.45
N VAL A 33 -7.05 -17.11 4.19
CA VAL A 33 -5.85 -16.35 3.83
C VAL A 33 -5.14 -17.00 2.64
N ALA A 34 -4.84 -18.29 2.72
CA ALA A 34 -4.04 -18.94 1.68
C ALA A 34 -4.77 -18.96 0.32
N SER A 35 -6.08 -19.19 0.31
CA SER A 35 -6.86 -19.17 -0.94
C SER A 35 -6.99 -17.78 -1.56
N SER A 36 -6.82 -16.72 -0.78
CA SER A 36 -6.96 -15.34 -1.22
C SER A 36 -5.64 -14.66 -1.61
N PHE A 37 -4.50 -15.37 -1.61
CA PHE A 37 -3.23 -14.74 -1.97
C PHE A 37 -3.17 -14.43 -3.47
N VAL A 38 -2.77 -13.20 -3.81
CA VAL A 38 -2.61 -12.74 -5.19
C VAL A 38 -1.19 -13.06 -5.65
N PHE A 39 -1.05 -14.14 -6.41
CA PHE A 39 0.18 -14.44 -7.11
C PHE A 39 0.40 -13.49 -8.30
N HIS A 40 1.65 -13.28 -8.65
CA HIS A 40 2.09 -12.66 -9.88
C HIS A 40 3.27 -13.43 -10.49
N GLY A 41 3.30 -13.51 -11.83
CA GLY A 41 4.24 -14.34 -12.61
C GLY A 41 5.10 -13.54 -13.59
N LYS A 42 5.94 -14.27 -14.35
CA LYS A 42 6.96 -13.71 -15.27
C LYS A 42 6.38 -12.91 -16.44
N GLU A 43 5.19 -13.23 -16.94
CA GLU A 43 4.61 -12.55 -18.12
C GLU A 43 4.39 -11.05 -17.92
N TYR A 44 4.06 -10.64 -16.70
CA TYR A 44 3.88 -9.24 -16.33
C TYR A 44 5.16 -8.61 -15.76
N PHE A 45 6.23 -9.40 -15.66
CA PHE A 45 7.50 -9.02 -15.09
C PHE A 45 8.39 -8.44 -16.19
N GLY A 46 8.52 -7.12 -16.21
CA GLY A 46 9.63 -6.50 -16.92
C GLY A 46 10.92 -6.90 -16.24
N VAL A 47 11.82 -7.55 -16.98
CA VAL A 47 13.20 -7.80 -16.54
C VAL A 47 13.91 -6.45 -16.49
N SER A 48 13.56 -5.61 -15.52
CA SER A 48 14.45 -4.54 -15.09
C SER A 48 15.43 -5.16 -14.12
N ASP A 49 16.48 -5.75 -14.69
CA ASP A 49 17.74 -5.81 -13.98
C ASP A 49 18.06 -4.39 -13.49
N GLU A 50 18.48 -4.29 -12.23
CA GLU A 50 19.05 -3.08 -11.60
C GLU A 50 18.08 -2.13 -10.85
N GLU A 51 17.56 -2.62 -9.71
CA GLU A 51 17.75 -1.84 -8.48
C GLU A 51 18.89 -2.48 -7.67
N ASN A 52 20.04 -1.80 -7.59
CA ASN A 52 21.19 -2.18 -6.76
C ASN A 52 21.81 -3.59 -7.02
N ASN A 53 22.06 -3.98 -8.29
CA ASN A 53 22.70 -5.26 -8.65
C ASN A 53 21.97 -6.54 -8.17
N ARG A 54 20.66 -6.46 -7.89
CA ARG A 54 19.88 -7.58 -7.34
C ARG A 54 18.77 -7.99 -8.30
N ARG A 55 18.69 -9.29 -8.60
CA ARG A 55 17.62 -9.86 -9.43
C ARG A 55 16.35 -10.02 -8.59
N LEU A 56 15.34 -9.22 -8.90
CA LEU A 56 14.01 -9.37 -8.31
C LEU A 56 13.34 -10.64 -8.86
N THR A 57 12.57 -11.32 -8.00
CA THR A 57 11.85 -12.56 -8.30
C THR A 57 10.35 -12.35 -8.08
N ASP A 58 9.51 -12.86 -8.97
CA ASP A 58 8.06 -12.87 -8.80
C ASP A 58 7.61 -14.03 -7.89
N THR A 59 6.41 -13.93 -7.32
CA THR A 59 5.92 -14.92 -6.33
C THR A 59 5.75 -16.34 -6.90
N VAL A 60 5.40 -16.48 -8.19
CA VAL A 60 5.23 -17.81 -8.81
C VAL A 60 6.57 -18.46 -9.08
N SER A 61 7.52 -17.70 -9.64
CA SER A 61 8.91 -18.16 -9.83
C SER A 61 9.56 -18.51 -8.51
N PHE A 62 9.36 -17.68 -7.48
CA PHE A 62 9.84 -17.94 -6.14
C PHE A 62 9.30 -19.27 -5.62
N LEU A 63 7.98 -19.47 -5.69
CA LEU A 63 7.35 -20.71 -5.23
C LEU A 63 7.89 -21.93 -5.98
N LYS A 64 8.00 -21.85 -7.32
CA LYS A 64 8.57 -22.92 -8.15
C LYS A 64 10.01 -23.25 -7.74
N SER A 65 10.87 -22.24 -7.58
CA SER A 65 12.26 -22.44 -7.15
C SER A 65 12.37 -23.04 -5.74
N ILE A 66 11.48 -22.66 -4.83
CA ILE A 66 11.45 -23.25 -3.48
C ILE A 66 11.00 -24.70 -3.51
N THR A 67 9.96 -25.03 -4.29
CA THR A 67 9.51 -26.43 -4.40
C THR A 67 10.59 -27.29 -5.04
N GLU A 68 11.20 -26.87 -6.15
CA GLU A 68 12.29 -27.59 -6.81
C GLU A 68 13.48 -27.81 -5.85
N LYS A 69 13.83 -26.80 -5.05
CA LYS A 69 14.87 -26.90 -4.03
C LYS A 69 14.57 -27.89 -2.90
N ILE A 70 13.30 -28.05 -2.54
CA ILE A 70 12.87 -29.00 -1.50
C ILE A 70 12.91 -30.45 -2.03
N GLU A 71 12.64 -30.63 -3.31
CA GLU A 71 12.73 -31.95 -3.97
C GLU A 71 14.18 -32.38 -4.24
N ASP A 72 15.05 -31.42 -4.60
CA ASP A 72 16.42 -31.72 -4.96
C ASP A 72 17.19 -32.28 -3.75
N ASN A 73 17.46 -33.58 -3.80
CA ASN A 73 18.19 -34.31 -2.76
C ASN A 73 19.71 -34.09 -2.83
N GLN A 74 20.21 -33.24 -3.73
CA GLN A 74 21.61 -32.83 -3.72
C GLN A 74 21.87 -31.85 -2.56
N GLN A 75 23.13 -31.73 -2.11
CA GLN A 75 23.54 -30.84 -1.01
C GLN A 75 23.34 -29.34 -1.36
N VAL A 76 22.09 -28.91 -1.49
CA VAL A 76 21.70 -27.52 -1.62
C VAL A 76 21.68 -26.91 -0.22
N ASN A 77 22.14 -25.66 -0.11
CA ASN A 77 22.10 -24.92 1.16
C ASN A 77 20.66 -24.92 1.72
N PRO A 78 20.41 -25.51 2.91
CA PRO A 78 19.05 -25.69 3.44
C PRO A 78 18.39 -24.36 3.82
N LEU A 79 19.15 -23.27 3.87
CA LEU A 79 18.66 -21.96 4.24
C LEU A 79 18.29 -21.12 3.03
N THR A 80 17.18 -20.42 3.17
CA THR A 80 16.67 -19.43 2.24
C THR A 80 16.34 -18.16 3.00
N LEU A 81 16.77 -17.01 2.48
CA LEU A 81 16.34 -15.69 2.92
C LEU A 81 15.42 -15.07 1.86
N VAL A 82 14.21 -14.74 2.27
CA VAL A 82 13.20 -14.08 1.46
C VAL A 82 13.11 -12.62 1.90
N ILE A 83 13.47 -11.71 1.00
CA ILE A 83 13.60 -10.28 1.28
C ILE A 83 12.47 -9.56 0.55
N ALA A 84 11.59 -8.90 1.30
CA ALA A 84 10.55 -8.05 0.73
C ALA A 84 10.22 -6.89 1.67
N GLU A 85 9.79 -5.76 1.13
CA GLU A 85 9.49 -4.56 1.92
C GLU A 85 8.23 -4.71 2.78
N TYR A 86 7.97 -3.75 3.68
CA TYR A 86 6.75 -3.75 4.50
C TYR A 86 5.49 -3.55 3.63
N GLY A 87 4.39 -4.22 4.00
CA GLY A 87 3.12 -4.07 3.28
C GLY A 87 3.04 -4.79 1.92
N THR A 88 4.02 -5.61 1.58
CA THR A 88 4.11 -6.37 0.31
C THR A 88 3.44 -7.75 0.37
N GLY A 89 2.81 -8.09 1.49
CA GLY A 89 2.13 -9.38 1.66
C GLY A 89 3.02 -10.53 2.15
N LYS A 90 4.21 -10.27 2.71
CA LYS A 90 5.14 -11.30 3.25
C LYS A 90 4.46 -12.38 4.10
N SER A 91 3.79 -12.00 5.17
CA SER A 91 3.10 -12.95 6.07
C SER A 91 1.99 -13.71 5.36
N HIS A 92 1.32 -13.08 4.38
CA HIS A 92 0.29 -13.70 3.55
C HIS A 92 0.90 -14.76 2.63
N LEU A 93 2.03 -14.45 1.99
CA LEU A 93 2.80 -15.41 1.20
C LEU A 93 3.33 -16.55 2.09
N ALA A 94 3.82 -16.26 3.30
CA ALA A 94 4.34 -17.26 4.21
C ALA A 94 3.27 -18.28 4.65
N VAL A 95 2.04 -17.83 4.95
CA VAL A 95 0.90 -18.74 5.24
C VAL A 95 0.54 -19.57 4.00
N THR A 96 0.52 -18.93 2.83
CA THR A 96 0.18 -19.61 1.57
C THR A 96 1.22 -20.67 1.21
N LEU A 97 2.50 -20.35 1.40
CA LEU A 97 3.63 -21.26 1.23
C LEU A 97 3.54 -22.43 2.21
N ALA A 98 3.25 -22.15 3.48
CA ALA A 98 3.04 -23.20 4.49
C ALA A 98 1.94 -24.17 4.07
N GLN A 99 0.83 -23.64 3.54
CA GLN A 99 -0.30 -24.43 3.08
C GLN A 99 0.03 -25.33 1.88
N ILE A 100 0.73 -24.80 0.88
CA ILE A 100 1.14 -25.58 -0.31
C ILE A 100 2.13 -26.67 0.07
N LEU A 101 3.15 -26.33 0.87
CA LEU A 101 4.23 -27.24 1.24
C LEU A 101 3.76 -28.34 2.21
N SER A 102 2.67 -28.11 2.94
CA SER A 102 1.99 -29.13 3.78
C SER A 102 1.46 -30.32 2.97
N GLY A 103 1.35 -30.17 1.64
CA GLY A 103 0.96 -31.21 0.70
C GLY A 103 -0.54 -31.28 0.43
N LYS A 104 -0.89 -31.94 -0.68
CA LYS A 104 -2.27 -32.02 -1.22
C LYS A 104 -3.32 -32.60 -0.25
N ASN A 105 -2.90 -33.45 0.70
CA ASN A 105 -3.80 -34.20 1.57
C ASN A 105 -4.24 -33.42 2.83
N TYR A 106 -3.51 -32.37 3.23
CA TYR A 106 -3.78 -31.66 4.48
C TYR A 106 -5.09 -30.85 4.41
N MET A 107 -5.23 -30.00 3.38
CA MET A 107 -6.49 -29.32 3.06
C MET A 107 -6.66 -29.26 1.54
N PRO A 108 -7.30 -30.28 0.94
CA PRO A 108 -7.32 -30.45 -0.52
C PRO A 108 -8.03 -29.31 -1.24
N ASP A 109 -9.13 -28.80 -0.68
CA ASP A 109 -9.88 -27.70 -1.30
C ASP A 109 -9.06 -26.40 -1.36
N THR A 110 -8.38 -26.05 -0.27
CA THR A 110 -7.51 -24.88 -0.20
C THR A 110 -6.31 -25.04 -1.13
N TYR A 111 -5.68 -26.22 -1.11
CA TYR A 111 -4.56 -26.55 -1.99
C TYR A 111 -4.94 -26.41 -3.46
N GLN A 112 -6.08 -26.98 -3.87
CA GLN A 112 -6.55 -26.91 -5.25
C GLN A 112 -6.83 -25.46 -5.68
N LYS A 113 -7.49 -24.65 -4.82
CA LYS A 113 -7.71 -23.22 -5.10
C LYS A 113 -6.40 -22.47 -5.33
N ILE A 114 -5.37 -22.74 -4.51
CA ILE A 114 -4.07 -22.10 -4.64
C ILE A 114 -3.41 -22.48 -5.96
N ILE A 115 -3.41 -23.77 -6.33
CA ILE A 115 -2.83 -24.17 -7.61
C ILE A 115 -3.64 -23.63 -8.78
N ASP A 116 -4.97 -23.58 -8.69
CA ASP A 116 -5.81 -22.98 -9.73
C ASP A 116 -5.55 -21.48 -9.90
N ASN A 117 -5.15 -20.78 -8.83
CA ASN A 117 -4.70 -19.40 -8.90
C ASN A 117 -3.37 -19.27 -9.63
N ILE A 118 -2.42 -20.18 -9.35
CA ILE A 118 -1.10 -20.19 -10.00
C ILE A 118 -1.24 -20.58 -11.48
N SER A 119 -2.05 -21.60 -11.81
CA SER A 119 -2.19 -22.12 -13.18
C SER A 119 -2.81 -21.12 -14.15
N ARG A 120 -3.62 -20.18 -13.65
CA ARG A 120 -4.15 -19.06 -14.44
C ARG A 120 -3.07 -18.05 -14.86
N ILE A 121 -1.94 -18.01 -14.15
CA ILE A 121 -0.82 -17.11 -14.40
C ILE A 121 0.28 -17.85 -15.15
N ASP A 122 0.68 -19.02 -14.68
CA ASP A 122 1.71 -19.88 -15.25
C ASP A 122 1.32 -21.35 -15.06
N GLU A 123 0.79 -21.95 -16.13
CA GLU A 123 0.32 -23.33 -16.14
C GLU A 123 1.48 -24.33 -15.97
N GLU A 124 2.66 -24.02 -16.51
CA GLU A 124 3.85 -24.88 -16.39
C GLU A 124 4.33 -24.92 -14.94
N ALA A 125 4.47 -23.75 -14.31
CA ALA A 125 4.87 -23.67 -12.91
C ALA A 125 3.86 -24.36 -11.98
N ALA A 126 2.56 -24.21 -12.23
CA ALA A 126 1.52 -24.88 -11.46
C ALA A 126 1.61 -26.41 -11.53
N ASN A 127 1.94 -26.95 -12.71
CA ASN A 127 2.12 -28.40 -12.89
C ASN A 127 3.37 -28.89 -12.18
N THR A 128 4.50 -28.18 -12.28
CA THR A 128 5.72 -28.51 -11.52
C THR A 128 5.44 -28.52 -10.01
N ILE A 129 4.82 -27.47 -9.48
CA ILE A 129 4.51 -27.37 -8.04
C ILE A 129 3.61 -28.54 -7.58
N LYS A 130 2.62 -28.92 -8.41
CA LYS A 130 1.75 -30.07 -8.14
C LYS A 130 2.52 -31.39 -8.04
N GLU A 131 3.43 -31.63 -8.97
CA GLU A 131 4.23 -32.86 -9.01
C GLU A 131 5.14 -32.97 -7.77
N VAL A 132 5.76 -31.86 -7.37
CA VAL A 132 6.70 -31.83 -6.25
C VAL A 132 6.02 -31.94 -4.88
N THR A 133 4.81 -31.41 -4.73
CA THR A 133 4.10 -31.37 -3.44
C THR A 133 3.14 -32.54 -3.23
N ASP A 134 3.37 -33.65 -3.95
CA ASP A 134 2.55 -34.86 -3.87
C ASP A 134 2.64 -35.54 -2.50
N LYS A 135 3.84 -35.52 -1.89
CA LYS A 135 4.07 -35.99 -0.53
C LYS A 135 3.91 -34.86 0.49
N PRO A 136 3.33 -35.13 1.67
CA PRO A 136 3.19 -34.13 2.71
C PRO A 136 4.54 -33.82 3.36
N ASN A 137 4.80 -32.54 3.65
CA ASN A 137 5.92 -32.11 4.47
C ASN A 137 5.42 -31.63 5.83
N LEU A 138 6.26 -31.78 6.86
CA LEU A 138 5.98 -31.23 8.18
C LEU A 138 6.39 -29.77 8.24
N VAL A 139 5.42 -28.86 8.14
CA VAL A 139 5.67 -27.41 8.14
C VAL A 139 5.61 -26.85 9.57
N LEU A 140 6.67 -26.17 10.01
CA LEU A 140 6.77 -25.44 11.27
C LEU A 140 6.74 -23.93 10.99
N ALA A 141 5.72 -23.24 11.47
CA ALA A 141 5.52 -21.81 11.20
C ALA A 141 5.86 -20.98 12.45
N ILE A 142 6.83 -20.07 12.36
CA ILE A 142 7.36 -19.29 13.50
C ILE A 142 7.12 -17.80 13.26
N ASN A 143 6.59 -17.11 14.27
CA ASN A 143 6.25 -15.69 14.21
C ASN A 143 7.26 -14.83 15.00
N GLY A 144 8.17 -14.14 14.30
CA GLY A 144 9.18 -13.24 14.87
C GLY A 144 8.66 -11.92 15.45
N MET A 145 7.35 -11.67 15.40
CA MET A 145 6.74 -10.44 15.95
C MET A 145 6.54 -10.46 17.47
N ARG A 146 6.97 -11.51 18.16
CA ARG A 146 6.89 -11.60 19.62
C ARG A 146 8.30 -11.72 20.20
N ASP A 147 8.42 -11.32 21.46
CA ASP A 147 9.65 -11.50 22.21
C ASP A 147 9.56 -12.89 22.88
N PHE A 148 10.40 -13.83 22.46
CA PHE A 148 10.35 -15.22 22.91
C PHE A 148 11.75 -15.87 22.90
N ASN A 149 11.86 -17.01 23.59
CA ASN A 149 13.03 -17.88 23.47
C ASN A 149 12.82 -18.86 22.30
N LEU A 150 13.73 -18.84 21.33
CA LEU A 150 13.58 -19.59 20.07
C LEU A 150 13.56 -21.11 20.25
N ASN A 151 14.28 -21.68 21.22
CA ASN A 151 14.22 -23.13 21.49
C ASN A 151 12.79 -23.58 21.80
N TYR A 152 12.08 -22.75 22.56
CA TYR A 152 10.71 -23.02 22.97
C TYR A 152 9.70 -22.79 21.86
N GLU A 153 9.91 -21.76 21.05
CA GLU A 153 9.00 -21.48 19.95
C GLU A 153 9.08 -22.57 18.88
N ILE A 154 10.26 -23.18 18.64
CA ILE A 154 10.40 -24.35 17.76
C ILE A 154 9.64 -25.55 18.33
N LEU A 155 9.77 -25.83 19.63
CA LEU A 155 9.04 -26.93 20.26
C LEU A 155 7.52 -26.70 20.20
N LYS A 156 7.05 -25.48 20.47
CA LYS A 156 5.63 -25.10 20.34
C LYS A 156 5.14 -25.24 18.90
N ALA A 157 5.93 -24.77 17.92
CA ALA A 157 5.62 -24.91 16.51
C ALA A 157 5.53 -26.38 16.10
N ALA A 158 6.48 -27.22 16.53
CA ALA A 158 6.49 -28.66 16.32
C ALA A 158 5.21 -29.33 16.83
N ILE A 159 4.82 -29.04 18.07
CA ILE A 159 3.62 -29.62 18.68
C ILE A 159 2.35 -29.16 17.98
N ARG A 160 2.23 -27.86 17.68
CA ARG A 160 1.09 -27.34 16.93
C ARG A 160 1.00 -27.98 15.55
N SER A 161 2.12 -28.14 14.85
CA SER A 161 2.16 -28.79 13.54
C SER A 161 1.73 -30.25 13.63
N LEU A 162 2.26 -31.04 14.58
CA LEU A 162 1.82 -32.43 14.77
C LEU A 162 0.33 -32.54 15.09
N LYS A 163 -0.22 -31.64 15.93
CA LYS A 163 -1.66 -31.59 16.20
C LYS A 163 -2.50 -31.37 14.94
N LEU A 164 -2.04 -30.52 14.01
CA LEU A 164 -2.76 -30.26 12.76
C LEU A 164 -2.97 -31.54 11.95
N TYR A 165 -2.02 -32.47 12.00
CA TYR A 165 -2.08 -33.76 11.30
C TYR A 165 -2.65 -34.90 12.17
N GLY A 166 -3.06 -34.62 13.41
CA GLY A 166 -3.67 -35.60 14.31
C GLY A 166 -2.68 -36.53 15.05
N TYR A 167 -1.39 -36.16 15.09
CA TYR A 167 -0.36 -36.94 15.78
C TYR A 167 -0.29 -36.66 17.29
N SER A 168 0.16 -37.66 18.06
CA SER A 168 0.38 -37.54 19.51
C SER A 168 1.65 -36.76 19.84
N GLU A 169 1.58 -35.90 20.86
CA GLU A 169 2.74 -35.12 21.34
C GLU A 169 3.76 -35.92 22.17
N GLU A 170 3.48 -37.20 22.44
CA GLU A 170 4.12 -37.96 23.52
C GLU A 170 5.64 -38.05 23.35
N ASN A 171 6.13 -38.16 22.12
CA ASN A 171 7.57 -38.24 21.88
C ASN A 171 8.29 -36.90 22.01
N LEU A 172 7.64 -35.79 21.64
CA LEU A 172 8.21 -34.44 21.86
C LEU A 172 8.21 -34.06 23.34
N ARG A 173 7.26 -34.57 24.14
CA ARG A 173 7.25 -34.39 25.61
C ARG A 173 8.48 -35.00 26.28
N LYS A 174 9.04 -36.09 25.71
CA LYS A 174 10.28 -36.73 26.22
C LYS A 174 11.53 -35.87 25.98
N VAL A 175 11.51 -35.01 24.96
CA VAL A 175 12.64 -34.11 24.61
C VAL A 175 12.77 -32.97 25.62
N ASN A 176 11.67 -32.53 26.21
CA ASN A 176 11.67 -31.45 27.20
C ASN A 176 11.85 -32.00 28.63
N ARG A 177 13.10 -32.11 29.09
CA ARG A 177 13.41 -32.59 30.45
C ARG A 177 12.76 -31.78 31.57
N ALA A 178 12.65 -30.46 31.41
CA ALA A 178 11.99 -29.59 32.39
C ALA A 178 10.48 -29.89 32.47
N TYR A 179 9.85 -30.13 31.32
CA TYR A 179 8.44 -30.53 31.25
C TYR A 179 8.22 -31.97 31.74
N ASP A 180 9.07 -32.91 31.37
CA ASP A 180 9.00 -34.29 31.86
C ASP A 180 9.14 -34.33 33.39
N THR A 181 10.01 -33.49 33.95
CA THR A 181 10.16 -33.28 35.40
C THR A 181 8.89 -32.65 35.99
N ALA A 182 8.37 -31.59 35.40
CA ALA A 182 7.16 -30.90 35.87
C ALA A 182 5.91 -31.79 35.77
N SER A 183 5.75 -32.55 34.69
CA SER A 183 4.62 -33.45 34.43
C SER A 183 4.66 -34.64 35.39
N ARG A 184 5.81 -35.30 35.55
CA ARG A 184 5.96 -36.38 36.54
C ARG A 184 5.77 -35.87 37.96
N PHE A 185 6.23 -34.66 38.26
CA PHE A 185 6.03 -34.04 39.56
C PHE A 185 4.56 -33.72 39.81
N LEU A 186 3.86 -33.15 38.83
CA LEU A 186 2.44 -32.85 38.88
C LEU A 186 1.64 -34.15 39.09
N GLU A 187 1.86 -35.18 38.26
CA GLU A 187 1.17 -36.47 38.37
C GLU A 187 1.38 -37.16 39.72
N ARG A 188 2.58 -37.06 40.30
CA ARG A 188 2.90 -37.70 41.59
C ARG A 188 2.42 -36.93 42.80
N ASN A 189 2.36 -35.59 42.72
CA ASN A 189 2.13 -34.75 43.89
C ASN A 189 0.78 -34.05 43.90
N ILE A 190 0.04 -34.01 42.79
CA ILE A 190 -1.24 -33.28 42.74
C ILE A 190 -2.31 -33.89 43.65
N ASP A 191 -2.38 -35.22 43.73
CA ASP A 191 -3.38 -35.90 44.57
C ASP A 191 -3.06 -35.75 46.07
N THR A 192 -1.77 -35.67 46.41
CA THR A 192 -1.29 -35.58 47.80
C THR A 192 -1.26 -34.14 48.31
N ASN A 193 -1.00 -33.16 47.43
CA ASN A 193 -0.75 -31.76 47.79
C ASN A 193 -1.71 -30.77 47.09
N ILE A 194 -2.93 -31.18 46.76
CA ILE A 194 -3.87 -30.35 45.96
C ILE A 194 -4.14 -28.98 46.57
N SER A 195 -4.18 -28.87 47.90
CA SER A 195 -4.34 -27.60 48.62
C SER A 195 -3.19 -26.62 48.41
N LEU A 196 -1.98 -27.12 48.14
CA LEU A 196 -0.81 -26.28 47.86
C LEU A 196 -0.87 -25.75 46.43
N PHE A 197 -1.28 -26.59 45.48
CA PHE A 197 -1.53 -26.20 44.09
C PHE A 197 -2.65 -25.15 43.99
N GLU A 198 -3.75 -25.31 44.74
CA GLU A 198 -4.86 -24.33 44.78
C GLU A 198 -4.39 -22.98 45.33
N LYS A 199 -3.61 -22.97 46.41
CA LYS A 199 -3.10 -21.73 47.01
C LYS A 199 -2.17 -20.96 46.06
N LYS A 200 -1.33 -21.68 45.30
CA LYS A 200 -0.46 -21.06 44.30
C LYS A 200 -1.26 -20.62 43.07
N ALA A 201 -2.20 -21.43 42.60
CA ALA A 201 -3.10 -21.08 41.50
C ALA A 201 -3.89 -19.78 41.77
N GLU A 202 -4.37 -19.58 43.00
CA GLU A 202 -5.02 -18.32 43.41
C GLU A 202 -4.09 -17.11 43.31
N THR A 203 -2.79 -17.31 43.54
CA THR A 203 -1.77 -16.25 43.42
C THR A 203 -1.56 -15.84 41.95
N PHE A 204 -1.88 -16.73 41.00
CA PHE A 204 -1.83 -16.51 39.56
C PHE A 204 -3.23 -16.25 38.94
N ASN A 205 -4.23 -15.87 39.76
CA ASN A 205 -5.61 -15.59 39.34
C ASN A 205 -6.38 -16.77 38.71
N TRP A 206 -6.00 -18.02 38.98
CA TRP A 206 -6.79 -19.20 38.60
C TRP A 206 -7.82 -19.51 39.69
N ILE A 207 -9.09 -19.69 39.28
CA ILE A 207 -10.25 -19.85 40.19
C ILE A 207 -10.66 -21.32 40.31
N GLU A 208 -10.17 -22.17 39.40
CA GLU A 208 -10.49 -23.59 39.40
C GLU A 208 -9.90 -24.31 40.61
N ARG A 209 -10.64 -25.28 41.16
CA ARG A 209 -10.26 -26.07 42.35
C ARG A 209 -10.45 -27.57 42.12
N GLY A 210 -9.75 -28.39 42.90
CA GLY A 210 -9.83 -29.85 42.87
C GLY A 210 -9.57 -30.45 41.49
N ASN A 211 -10.44 -31.36 41.04
CA ASN A 211 -10.29 -32.05 39.75
C ASN A 211 -10.32 -31.11 38.54
N ALA A 212 -11.03 -29.97 38.61
CA ALA A 212 -11.05 -29.00 37.52
C ALA A 212 -9.68 -28.31 37.36
N LEU A 213 -9.01 -27.98 38.47
CA LEU A 213 -7.65 -27.45 38.46
C LEU A 213 -6.66 -28.48 37.93
N ARG A 214 -6.81 -29.76 38.32
CA ARG A 214 -5.98 -30.86 37.83
C ARG A 214 -6.06 -31.02 36.33
N THR A 215 -7.26 -31.11 35.77
CA THR A 215 -7.45 -31.22 34.32
C THR A 215 -6.90 -29.98 33.61
N LYS A 216 -7.18 -28.78 34.12
CA LYS A 216 -6.68 -27.53 33.54
C LYS A 216 -5.15 -27.41 33.58
N LEU A 217 -4.50 -27.83 34.67
CA LEU A 217 -3.03 -27.86 34.76
C LEU A 217 -2.46 -28.89 33.80
N LEU A 218 -3.00 -30.11 33.74
CA LEU A 218 -2.51 -31.15 32.83
C LEU A 218 -2.66 -30.79 31.35
N GLU A 219 -3.79 -30.16 30.99
CA GLU A 219 -4.05 -29.71 29.61
C GLU A 219 -3.21 -28.48 29.24
N ASN A 220 -3.03 -27.53 30.16
CA ASN A 220 -2.37 -26.26 29.86
C ASN A 220 -0.90 -26.17 30.29
N LEU A 221 -0.33 -27.20 30.94
CA LEU A 221 1.09 -27.20 31.38
C LEU A 221 2.05 -26.88 30.23
N PHE A 222 1.65 -27.25 29.01
CA PHE A 222 2.45 -27.08 27.80
C PHE A 222 2.19 -25.74 27.08
N GLU A 223 0.96 -25.22 27.14
CA GLU A 223 0.52 -24.08 26.34
C GLU A 223 0.54 -22.76 27.12
N ASP A 224 0.31 -22.81 28.43
CA ASP A 224 0.16 -21.65 29.29
C ASP A 224 1.35 -21.52 30.25
N ARG A 225 2.06 -20.39 30.13
CA ARG A 225 3.18 -20.04 31.02
C ARG A 225 2.73 -20.01 32.48
N THR A 226 1.52 -19.56 32.75
CA THR A 226 0.99 -19.51 34.12
C THR A 226 0.78 -20.92 34.69
N ALA A 227 0.36 -21.88 33.88
CA ALA A 227 0.23 -23.28 34.31
C ALA A 227 1.58 -23.86 34.71
N PHE A 228 2.63 -23.63 33.91
CA PHE A 228 3.99 -24.04 34.24
C PHE A 228 4.50 -23.34 35.50
N ASP A 229 4.32 -22.02 35.62
CA ASP A 229 4.78 -21.23 36.76
C ASP A 229 4.09 -21.68 38.06
N ILE A 230 2.81 -22.07 38.02
CA ILE A 230 2.09 -22.66 39.17
C ILE A 230 2.75 -23.99 39.58
N VAL A 231 3.04 -24.88 38.62
CA VAL A 231 3.70 -26.16 38.93
C VAL A 231 5.12 -25.96 39.44
N ASN A 232 5.86 -25.03 38.84
CA ASN A 232 7.23 -24.71 39.23
C ASN A 232 7.31 -24.10 40.63
N SER A 233 6.39 -23.21 40.98
CA SER A 233 6.37 -22.60 42.32
C SER A 233 5.96 -23.59 43.42
N VAL A 234 5.18 -24.63 43.11
CA VAL A 234 4.96 -25.78 44.01
C VAL A 234 6.20 -26.68 44.07
N TYR A 235 6.87 -26.90 42.94
CA TYR A 235 8.11 -27.67 42.87
C TYR A 235 9.23 -27.04 43.71
N GLU A 236 9.41 -25.72 43.62
CA GLU A 236 10.39 -24.96 44.39
C GLU A 236 10.12 -25.05 45.90
N GLU A 237 8.85 -24.93 46.32
CA GLU A 237 8.47 -25.01 47.73
C GLU A 237 8.69 -26.42 48.32
N ILE A 238 8.58 -27.47 47.50
CA ILE A 238 8.77 -28.86 47.95
C ILE A 238 10.24 -29.30 47.86
N ASN A 239 10.95 -28.93 46.79
CA ASN A 239 12.30 -29.44 46.48
C ASN A 239 13.43 -28.43 46.78
N GLY A 240 13.09 -27.19 47.16
CA GLY A 240 14.05 -26.15 47.54
C GLY A 240 14.85 -25.53 46.39
N HIS A 241 14.50 -25.85 45.14
CA HIS A 241 15.08 -25.28 43.93
C HIS A 241 14.05 -25.27 42.82
N GLU A 242 14.18 -24.29 41.91
CA GLU A 242 13.28 -24.10 40.77
C GLU A 242 13.56 -25.16 39.69
N ILE A 243 12.52 -25.58 38.96
CA ILE A 243 12.71 -26.19 37.64
C ILE A 243 13.23 -25.08 36.73
N ARG A 244 14.54 -25.15 36.46
CA ARG A 244 15.21 -24.25 35.54
C ARG A 244 14.66 -24.41 34.13
N TRP A 245 13.91 -23.42 33.68
CA TRP A 245 13.38 -23.37 32.32
C TRP A 245 14.47 -23.19 31.27
N ASP A 246 15.71 -22.91 31.65
CA ASP A 246 16.87 -22.87 30.78
C ASP A 246 17.56 -24.24 30.63
N GLU A 247 17.19 -25.24 31.45
CA GLU A 247 17.75 -26.58 31.42
C GLU A 247 16.87 -27.54 30.62
N GLY A 248 17.19 -27.74 29.33
CA GLY A 248 16.95 -29.02 28.68
C GLY A 248 16.08 -29.05 27.42
N VAL A 249 15.67 -27.91 26.85
CA VAL A 249 15.09 -27.88 25.49
C VAL A 249 16.09 -27.28 24.52
N TYR A 250 16.63 -28.11 23.64
CA TYR A 250 17.52 -27.71 22.57
C TYR A 250 16.78 -27.83 21.23
N ALA A 251 16.74 -26.75 20.47
CA ALA A 251 16.16 -26.74 19.12
C ALA A 251 16.69 -27.87 18.24
N GLY A 252 18.00 -28.17 18.36
CA GLY A 252 18.64 -29.28 17.64
C GLY A 252 17.98 -30.62 17.96
N SER A 253 17.84 -30.97 19.25
CA SER A 253 17.22 -32.23 19.67
C SER A 253 15.76 -32.36 19.27
N VAL A 254 15.00 -31.25 19.26
CA VAL A 254 13.61 -31.24 18.77
C VAL A 254 13.56 -31.58 17.29
N LEU A 255 14.41 -30.94 16.48
CA LEU A 255 14.46 -31.18 15.03
C LEU A 255 14.98 -32.58 14.69
N GLU A 256 15.97 -33.08 15.42
CA GLU A 256 16.48 -34.45 15.30
C GLU A 256 15.38 -35.48 15.62
N THR A 257 14.62 -35.28 16.71
CA THR A 257 13.51 -36.17 17.07
C THR A 257 12.43 -36.16 16.00
N LEU A 258 12.07 -34.97 15.49
CA LEU A 258 11.10 -34.87 14.38
C LEU A 258 11.59 -35.61 13.14
N TYR A 259 12.88 -35.45 12.83
CA TYR A 259 13.49 -36.05 11.65
C TYR A 259 13.55 -37.57 11.75
N GLU A 260 13.93 -38.13 12.91
CA GLU A 260 14.05 -39.57 13.12
C GLU A 260 12.70 -40.29 13.23
N GLU A 261 11.72 -39.67 13.89
CA GLU A 261 10.45 -40.35 14.20
C GLU A 261 9.34 -40.08 13.18
N TYR A 262 9.30 -38.89 12.57
CA TYR A 262 8.19 -38.44 11.72
C TYR A 262 8.57 -38.22 10.26
N CYS A 263 9.87 -38.08 9.95
CA CYS A 263 10.37 -37.92 8.59
C CYS A 263 11.29 -39.09 8.17
N GLY A 264 11.62 -39.17 6.87
CA GLY A 264 12.55 -40.19 6.34
C GLY A 264 11.87 -41.51 5.94
N LYS A 265 12.60 -42.63 6.01
CA LYS A 265 12.16 -43.93 5.42
C LYS A 265 10.94 -44.56 6.11
N THR A 266 10.64 -44.16 7.34
CA THR A 266 9.59 -44.74 8.19
C THR A 266 8.51 -43.73 8.58
N GLY A 267 8.72 -42.44 8.32
CA GLY A 267 7.77 -41.37 8.64
C GLY A 267 6.78 -41.11 7.51
N GLU A 268 5.62 -40.52 7.84
CA GLU A 268 4.63 -40.11 6.83
C GLU A 268 5.01 -38.82 6.11
N PHE A 269 5.90 -38.00 6.68
CA PHE A 269 6.34 -36.74 6.08
C PHE A 269 7.64 -36.91 5.31
N ASP A 270 7.75 -36.24 4.16
CA ASP A 270 8.95 -36.30 3.32
C ASP A 270 10.07 -35.43 3.91
N LYS A 271 9.76 -34.16 4.22
CA LYS A 271 10.72 -33.15 4.70
C LYS A 271 10.16 -32.36 5.89
N ILE A 272 11.04 -31.73 6.68
CA ILE A 272 10.70 -30.70 7.67
C ILE A 272 10.97 -29.33 7.07
N ILE A 273 9.98 -28.44 7.11
CA ILE A 273 10.08 -27.10 6.53
C ILE A 273 9.78 -26.07 7.60
N ILE A 274 10.77 -25.25 7.94
CA ILE A 274 10.62 -24.18 8.92
C ILE A 274 10.41 -22.87 8.17
N ILE A 275 9.26 -22.24 8.36
CA ILE A 275 8.94 -20.92 7.81
C ILE A 275 8.98 -19.91 8.96
N PHE A 276 10.00 -19.05 8.96
CA PHE A 276 10.20 -18.03 9.97
C PHE A 276 9.79 -16.66 9.41
N ASP A 277 8.63 -16.17 9.81
CA ASP A 277 8.15 -14.84 9.46
C ASP A 277 8.73 -13.76 10.38
N GLU A 278 9.04 -12.58 9.83
CA GLU A 278 9.66 -11.45 10.55
C GLU A 278 10.96 -11.83 11.29
N PHE A 279 11.79 -12.66 10.67
CA PHE A 279 13.09 -13.11 11.21
C PHE A 279 14.03 -11.95 11.54
N GLY A 280 14.00 -10.88 10.73
CA GLY A 280 14.82 -9.69 10.95
C GLY A 280 14.52 -8.98 12.28
N ARG A 281 13.24 -8.91 12.67
CA ARG A 281 12.84 -8.36 13.98
C ARG A 281 13.31 -9.25 15.12
N TYR A 282 13.19 -10.57 14.98
CA TYR A 282 13.70 -11.49 15.98
C TYR A 282 15.21 -11.30 16.19
N LEU A 283 16.00 -11.09 15.12
CA LEU A 283 17.44 -10.79 15.25
C LEU A 283 17.70 -9.49 16.02
N GLU A 284 16.92 -8.43 15.80
CA GLU A 284 17.01 -7.19 16.57
C GLU A 284 16.71 -7.44 18.05
N TYR A 285 15.62 -8.14 18.37
CA TYR A 285 15.27 -8.52 19.74
C TYR A 285 16.39 -9.34 20.39
N ALA A 286 16.83 -10.41 19.72
CA ALA A 286 17.82 -11.34 20.23
C ALA A 286 19.15 -10.63 20.55
N SER A 287 19.51 -9.59 19.78
CA SER A 287 20.72 -8.80 20.01
C SER A 287 20.69 -7.94 21.27
N SER A 288 19.50 -7.51 21.69
CA SER A 288 19.27 -6.67 22.86
C SER A 288 18.97 -7.47 24.13
N ALA A 289 18.40 -8.67 23.98
CA ALA A 289 18.02 -9.54 25.07
C ALA A 289 19.19 -10.43 25.54
N THR A 290 19.10 -10.96 26.76
CA THR A 290 20.08 -11.95 27.25
C THR A 290 19.93 -13.27 26.48
N SER A 291 21.02 -14.04 26.31
CA SER A 291 20.99 -15.35 25.62
C SER A 291 19.96 -16.32 26.20
N ALA A 292 19.68 -16.25 27.51
CA ALA A 292 18.63 -17.06 28.15
C ALA A 292 17.20 -16.63 27.75
N GLN A 293 16.98 -15.34 27.49
CA GLN A 293 15.67 -14.79 27.10
C GLN A 293 15.40 -14.96 25.61
N SER A 294 16.41 -14.79 24.76
CA SER A 294 16.27 -14.95 23.31
C SER A 294 16.45 -16.39 22.84
N GLY A 295 17.24 -17.19 23.54
CA GLY A 295 17.63 -18.52 23.07
C GLY A 295 18.46 -18.43 21.79
N ASP A 296 19.37 -17.46 21.69
CA ASP A 296 20.19 -17.20 20.50
C ASP A 296 21.01 -18.42 20.01
N SER A 297 21.39 -19.31 20.93
CA SER A 297 22.03 -20.59 20.61
C SER A 297 21.17 -21.52 19.73
N ALA A 298 19.84 -21.35 19.75
CA ALA A 298 18.92 -22.09 18.89
C ALA A 298 19.17 -21.82 17.39
N LEU A 299 19.60 -20.60 17.02
CA LEU A 299 19.93 -20.26 15.63
C LEU A 299 21.07 -21.13 15.09
N GLN A 300 22.08 -21.38 15.93
CA GLN A 300 23.19 -22.25 15.59
C GLN A 300 22.74 -23.70 15.51
N GLN A 301 21.95 -24.16 16.48
CA GLN A 301 21.45 -25.54 16.51
C GLN A 301 20.52 -25.85 15.33
N MET A 302 19.63 -24.93 14.95
CA MET A 302 18.79 -25.07 13.76
C MET A 302 19.62 -25.20 12.49
N PHE A 303 20.67 -24.37 12.36
CA PHE A 303 21.57 -24.41 11.21
C PHE A 303 22.31 -25.74 11.14
N GLU A 304 22.83 -26.23 12.27
CA GLU A 304 23.56 -27.50 12.34
C GLU A 304 22.64 -28.70 12.10
N ALA A 305 21.45 -28.72 12.70
CA ALA A 305 20.43 -29.74 12.43
C ALA A 305 20.03 -29.79 10.95
N ALA A 306 19.84 -28.62 10.32
CA ALA A 306 19.49 -28.55 8.91
C ALA A 306 20.62 -29.03 7.98
N GLN A 307 21.89 -28.74 8.31
CA GLN A 307 23.03 -29.27 7.57
C GLN A 307 23.20 -30.78 7.73
N ASN A 308 22.98 -31.30 8.94
CA ASN A 308 23.14 -32.74 9.24
C ASN A 308 22.03 -33.59 8.64
N ALA A 309 20.86 -33.01 8.34
CA ALA A 309 19.72 -33.72 7.80
C ALA A 309 19.80 -34.00 6.28
N GLU A 310 20.95 -33.74 5.63
CA GLU A 310 21.21 -34.06 4.21
C GLU A 310 20.09 -33.61 3.24
N GLY A 311 19.55 -32.40 3.44
CA GLY A 311 18.47 -31.88 2.58
C GLY A 311 17.07 -32.33 2.98
N ASN A 312 16.88 -32.86 4.20
CA ASN A 312 15.55 -33.19 4.73
C ASN A 312 14.94 -32.11 5.63
N ILE A 313 15.71 -31.08 5.98
CA ILE A 313 15.25 -29.92 6.75
C ILE A 313 15.57 -28.66 5.96
N HIS A 314 14.54 -27.85 5.67
CA HIS A 314 14.68 -26.57 4.99
C HIS A 314 14.20 -25.42 5.89
N ILE A 315 14.91 -24.29 5.85
CA ILE A 315 14.60 -23.11 6.67
C ILE A 315 14.41 -21.91 5.74
N ILE A 316 13.20 -21.35 5.73
CA ILE A 316 12.79 -20.23 4.90
C ILE A 316 12.53 -19.03 5.82
N ASN A 317 13.39 -18.02 5.76
CA ASN A 317 13.35 -16.86 6.65
C ASN A 317 12.87 -15.61 5.89
N PHE A 318 11.78 -15.00 6.31
CA PHE A 318 11.28 -13.74 5.75
C PHE A 318 11.86 -12.54 6.51
N ILE A 319 12.48 -11.62 5.77
CA ILE A 319 13.10 -10.39 6.31
C ILE A 319 12.71 -9.16 5.50
N GLN A 320 12.79 -7.97 6.11
CA GLN A 320 12.39 -6.72 5.46
C GLN A 320 13.51 -6.04 4.69
N SER A 321 14.76 -6.29 5.07
CA SER A 321 15.96 -5.70 4.47
C SER A 321 17.06 -6.75 4.41
N ASP A 322 18.17 -6.45 3.75
CA ASP A 322 19.32 -7.36 3.74
C ASP A 322 19.81 -7.62 5.17
N ILE A 323 20.19 -8.86 5.49
CA ILE A 323 20.68 -9.27 6.81
C ILE A 323 21.87 -8.41 7.27
N LYS A 324 22.67 -7.89 6.32
CA LYS A 324 23.78 -6.94 6.58
C LYS A 324 23.32 -5.60 7.17
N ALA A 325 22.13 -5.13 6.82
CA ALA A 325 21.57 -3.90 7.39
C ALA A 325 21.24 -4.09 8.88
N TYR A 326 20.75 -5.28 9.25
CA TYR A 326 20.52 -5.64 10.65
C TYR A 326 21.84 -5.78 11.42
N LEU A 327 22.88 -6.37 10.82
CA LEU A 327 24.22 -6.43 11.43
C LEU A 327 24.80 -5.07 11.83
N GLN A 328 24.44 -3.98 11.13
CA GLN A 328 24.90 -2.63 11.49
C GLN A 328 24.21 -2.08 12.73
N ARG A 329 23.00 -2.57 13.04
CA ARG A 329 22.20 -2.16 14.20
C ARG A 329 22.45 -3.03 15.43
N VAL A 330 23.07 -4.18 15.24
CA VAL A 330 23.38 -5.17 16.29
C VAL A 330 24.75 -4.90 16.88
N ASP A 331 24.89 -5.02 18.21
CA ASP A 331 26.18 -4.91 18.88
C ASP A 331 27.14 -6.01 18.41
N LYS A 332 28.32 -5.60 17.93
CA LYS A 332 29.37 -6.50 17.37
C LYS A 332 29.95 -7.49 18.39
N THR A 333 29.68 -7.29 19.69
CA THR A 333 30.10 -8.16 20.79
C THR A 333 29.11 -9.28 21.08
N SER A 334 27.90 -9.24 20.51
CA SER A 334 26.88 -10.28 20.68
C SER A 334 27.27 -11.59 19.98
N ASN A 335 26.95 -12.74 20.61
CA ASN A 335 27.15 -14.07 20.01
C ASN A 335 26.41 -14.23 18.67
N ILE A 336 25.30 -13.50 18.52
CA ILE A 336 24.45 -13.45 17.32
C ILE A 336 25.21 -12.99 16.08
N SER A 337 26.17 -12.06 16.23
CA SER A 337 27.00 -11.62 15.10
C SER A 337 27.76 -12.77 14.42
N ARG A 338 28.17 -13.80 15.17
CA ARG A 338 28.83 -15.01 14.63
C ARG A 338 27.86 -15.90 13.87
N TYR A 339 26.61 -15.99 14.33
CA TYR A 339 25.58 -16.84 13.71
C TYR A 339 25.03 -16.23 12.44
N ILE A 340 24.79 -14.91 12.42
CA ILE A 340 24.26 -14.19 11.26
C ILE A 340 25.16 -14.36 10.03
N GLY A 341 26.49 -14.42 10.18
CA GLY A 341 27.40 -14.66 9.07
C GLY A 341 27.11 -15.96 8.30
N ARG A 342 26.60 -17.00 8.98
CA ARG A 342 26.20 -18.27 8.36
C ARG A 342 24.90 -18.14 7.56
N TYR A 343 23.97 -17.31 8.04
CA TYR A 343 22.71 -17.02 7.36
C TYR A 343 22.93 -16.04 6.18
N ASP A 344 23.94 -15.16 6.20
CA ASP A 344 24.24 -14.26 5.08
C ASP A 344 24.69 -15.00 3.80
N VAL A 345 25.26 -16.20 3.95
CA VAL A 345 25.68 -17.09 2.84
C VAL A 345 24.50 -17.88 2.26
N SER A 346 23.31 -17.80 2.87
CA SER A 346 22.11 -18.44 2.34
C SER A 346 21.71 -17.88 0.98
N GLU A 347 20.93 -18.66 0.24
CA GLU A 347 20.30 -18.20 -0.99
C GLU A 347 19.30 -17.08 -0.70
N LYS A 348 19.37 -15.98 -1.47
CA LYS A 348 18.56 -14.77 -1.25
C LYS A 348 17.58 -14.57 -2.40
N PHE A 349 16.28 -14.55 -2.07
CA PHE A 349 15.23 -14.16 -3.00
C PHE A 349 14.75 -12.75 -2.66
N TYR A 350 14.90 -11.83 -3.59
CA TYR A 350 14.32 -10.49 -3.47
C TYR A 350 12.96 -10.51 -4.13
N LEU A 351 11.89 -10.53 -3.33
CA LEU A 351 10.54 -10.51 -3.88
C LEU A 351 10.25 -9.12 -4.45
N SER A 352 9.80 -9.12 -5.69
CA SER A 352 9.22 -7.92 -6.27
C SER A 352 7.89 -7.60 -5.60
N SER A 353 7.65 -6.31 -5.37
CA SER A 353 6.39 -5.82 -4.80
C SER A 353 5.75 -4.80 -5.72
N ASN A 354 5.70 -5.14 -7.01
CA ASN A 354 5.14 -4.25 -8.01
C ASN A 354 3.62 -4.28 -7.88
N LEU A 355 3.05 -3.24 -7.28
CA LEU A 355 1.59 -3.08 -7.15
C LEU A 355 0.91 -3.15 -8.52
N GLU A 356 1.60 -2.75 -9.59
CA GLU A 356 1.15 -2.87 -10.97
C GLU A 356 0.80 -4.31 -11.35
N THR A 357 1.68 -5.27 -11.03
CA THR A 357 1.43 -6.68 -11.35
C THR A 357 0.36 -7.27 -10.44
N VAL A 358 0.26 -6.81 -9.19
CA VAL A 358 -0.83 -7.18 -8.28
C VAL A 358 -2.18 -6.70 -8.84
N PHE A 359 -2.28 -5.45 -9.28
CA PHE A 359 -3.50 -4.93 -9.93
C PHE A 359 -3.85 -5.71 -11.20
N ALA A 360 -2.86 -6.01 -12.05
CA ALA A 360 -3.09 -6.77 -13.28
C ALA A 360 -3.66 -8.17 -12.99
N ASN A 361 -3.19 -8.85 -11.94
CA ASN A 361 -3.67 -10.19 -11.58
C ASN A 361 -5.00 -10.19 -10.81
N LEU A 362 -5.36 -9.07 -10.15
CA LEU A 362 -6.66 -8.90 -9.51
C LEU A 362 -7.81 -8.64 -10.50
N ILE A 363 -7.48 -8.10 -11.66
CA ILE A 363 -8.45 -7.90 -12.74
C ILE A 363 -8.57 -9.21 -13.53
N GLY A 364 -9.56 -10.01 -13.13
CA GLY A 364 -9.86 -11.28 -13.78
C GLY A 364 -10.49 -11.11 -15.16
N ARG A 365 -9.95 -11.81 -16.15
CA ARG A 365 -10.54 -11.94 -17.49
C ARG A 365 -11.56 -13.09 -17.47
N LYS A 366 -12.86 -12.77 -17.42
CA LYS A 366 -13.93 -13.79 -17.39
C LYS A 366 -14.10 -14.47 -18.74
N ASP A 367 -14.05 -13.68 -19.82
CA ASP A 367 -14.13 -14.17 -21.19
C ASP A 367 -12.91 -13.66 -21.99
N LYS A 368 -11.93 -14.56 -22.19
CA LYS A 368 -10.71 -14.27 -22.96
C LYS A 368 -11.02 -13.90 -24.41
N SER A 369 -11.99 -14.58 -25.04
CA SER A 369 -12.35 -14.34 -26.45
C SER A 369 -13.00 -12.97 -26.62
N ALA A 370 -13.90 -12.60 -25.71
CA ALA A 370 -14.51 -11.27 -25.74
C ALA A 370 -13.50 -10.17 -25.41
N PHE A 371 -12.60 -10.41 -24.46
CA PHE A 371 -11.53 -9.46 -24.12
C PHE A 371 -10.65 -9.15 -25.33
N ASP A 372 -10.21 -10.19 -26.06
CA ASP A 372 -9.39 -10.02 -27.26
C ASP A 372 -10.16 -9.28 -28.38
N THR A 373 -11.45 -9.62 -28.56
CA THR A 373 -12.30 -9.04 -29.60
C THR A 373 -12.58 -7.55 -29.36
N TYR A 374 -12.94 -7.16 -28.14
CA TYR A 374 -13.39 -5.79 -27.84
C TYR A 374 -12.27 -4.88 -27.33
N ILE A 375 -11.49 -5.35 -26.36
CA ILE A 375 -10.52 -4.53 -25.63
C ILE A 375 -9.17 -4.55 -26.34
N LYS A 376 -8.61 -5.73 -26.64
CA LYS A 376 -7.30 -5.85 -27.30
C LYS A 376 -7.30 -5.27 -28.72
N SER A 377 -8.39 -5.44 -29.46
CA SER A 377 -8.58 -4.80 -30.76
C SER A 377 -8.64 -3.27 -30.67
N TRP A 378 -9.29 -2.72 -29.63
CA TRP A 378 -9.34 -1.28 -29.37
C TRP A 378 -7.98 -0.72 -28.95
N ILE A 379 -7.24 -1.41 -28.07
CA ILE A 379 -5.88 -1.05 -27.68
C ILE A 379 -4.97 -1.02 -28.93
N SER A 380 -5.06 -2.06 -29.77
CA SER A 380 -4.30 -2.15 -31.02
C SER A 380 -4.63 -1.02 -31.99
N ARG A 381 -5.92 -0.66 -32.16
CA ARG A 381 -6.33 0.48 -32.99
C ARG A 381 -5.80 1.81 -32.48
N LYS A 382 -5.63 1.96 -31.16
CA LYS A 382 -5.10 3.16 -30.50
C LYS A 382 -3.60 3.10 -30.22
N LYS A 383 -2.84 2.19 -30.83
CA LYS A 383 -1.40 2.04 -30.58
C LYS A 383 -0.63 3.37 -30.67
N GLY A 384 -0.88 4.18 -31.70
CA GLY A 384 -0.23 5.49 -31.84
C GLY A 384 -0.49 6.46 -30.68
N TYR A 385 -1.68 6.41 -30.06
CA TYR A 385 -2.00 7.20 -28.88
C TYR A 385 -1.21 6.70 -27.65
N TRP A 386 -1.16 5.39 -27.43
CA TRP A 386 -0.44 4.79 -26.30
C TRP A 386 1.07 5.05 -26.38
N ASN A 387 1.67 4.94 -27.57
CA ASN A 387 3.09 5.25 -27.76
C ASN A 387 3.38 6.74 -27.54
N ASN A 388 2.46 7.64 -27.91
CA ASN A 388 2.61 9.06 -27.63
C ASN A 388 2.48 9.34 -26.12
N LEU A 389 1.50 8.72 -25.45
CA LEU A 389 1.32 8.82 -24.01
C LEU A 389 2.57 8.33 -23.26
N TYR A 390 3.13 7.19 -23.65
CA TYR A 390 4.37 6.66 -23.09
C TYR A 390 5.52 7.66 -23.18
N LYS A 391 5.77 8.21 -24.38
CA LYS A 391 6.82 9.22 -24.60
C LYS A 391 6.62 10.49 -23.77
N LEU A 392 5.38 10.90 -23.55
CA LEU A 392 5.06 12.06 -22.72
C LEU A 392 5.26 11.74 -21.24
N MET A 393 4.83 10.56 -20.78
CA MET A 393 5.04 10.11 -19.41
C MET A 393 6.52 10.00 -19.06
N ASP A 394 7.36 9.47 -19.96
CA ASP A 394 8.82 9.38 -19.77
C ASP A 394 9.48 10.76 -19.62
N ARG A 395 8.91 11.80 -20.23
CA ARG A 395 9.35 13.19 -20.05
C ARG A 395 8.82 13.81 -18.77
N TRP A 396 7.55 13.60 -18.46
CA TRP A 396 6.88 14.24 -17.33
C TRP A 396 7.24 13.62 -15.98
N LEU A 397 7.52 12.31 -15.95
CA LEU A 397 7.65 11.52 -14.74
C LEU A 397 8.97 10.73 -14.73
N PRO A 398 9.59 10.51 -13.56
CA PRO A 398 10.78 9.70 -13.44
C PRO A 398 10.44 8.20 -13.49
N LEU A 399 10.18 7.67 -14.68
CA LEU A 399 9.82 6.26 -14.87
C LEU A 399 10.97 5.31 -14.49
N ARG A 400 10.64 4.23 -13.77
CA ARG A 400 11.57 3.18 -13.33
C ARG A 400 10.96 1.79 -13.52
N GLY A 401 11.80 0.77 -13.61
CA GLY A 401 11.37 -0.63 -13.69
C GLY A 401 10.45 -0.91 -14.88
N ILE A 402 9.28 -1.51 -14.60
CA ILE A 402 8.22 -1.86 -15.57
C ILE A 402 7.79 -0.67 -16.42
N TRP A 403 7.87 0.54 -15.89
CA TRP A 403 7.44 1.75 -16.60
C TRP A 403 8.42 2.26 -17.65
N LYS A 404 9.69 1.82 -17.60
CA LYS A 404 10.74 2.29 -18.54
C LYS A 404 10.90 1.37 -19.76
N ASP A 405 10.40 0.15 -19.68
CA ASP A 405 10.37 -0.75 -20.84
C ASP A 405 9.03 -0.58 -21.57
N GLU A 406 9.11 -0.17 -22.84
CA GLU A 406 7.95 0.07 -23.70
C GLU A 406 7.11 -1.21 -23.86
N THR A 407 7.76 -2.38 -23.92
CA THR A 407 7.05 -3.65 -24.11
C THR A 407 6.18 -3.99 -22.90
N THR A 408 6.75 -3.88 -21.70
CA THR A 408 6.06 -4.16 -20.43
C THR A 408 5.04 -3.10 -20.10
N PHE A 409 5.26 -1.84 -20.49
CA PHE A 409 4.25 -0.79 -20.40
C PHE A 409 2.98 -1.17 -21.19
N HIS A 410 3.14 -1.67 -22.41
CA HIS A 410 1.98 -2.07 -23.23
C HIS A 410 1.29 -3.33 -22.70
N THR A 411 2.04 -4.37 -22.33
CA THR A 411 1.46 -5.65 -21.89
C THR A 411 0.89 -5.58 -20.48
N THR A 412 1.66 -5.06 -19.52
CA THR A 412 1.27 -5.02 -18.11
C THR A 412 0.37 -3.83 -17.82
N ILE A 413 0.76 -2.61 -18.17
CA ILE A 413 0.03 -1.41 -17.73
C ILE A 413 -1.21 -1.16 -18.60
N VAL A 414 -1.06 -1.19 -19.92
CA VAL A 414 -2.18 -0.83 -20.83
C VAL A 414 -3.16 -1.99 -21.01
N GLU A 415 -2.67 -3.20 -21.30
CA GLU A 415 -3.54 -4.39 -21.48
C GLU A 415 -3.91 -5.04 -20.14
N GLY A 416 -2.93 -5.26 -19.25
CA GLY A 416 -3.13 -5.99 -18.00
C GLY A 416 -3.97 -5.27 -16.95
N ILE A 417 -3.83 -3.94 -16.82
CA ILE A 417 -4.48 -3.14 -15.76
C ILE A 417 -5.73 -2.39 -16.28
N TYR A 418 -6.18 -2.67 -17.51
CA TYR A 418 -7.46 -2.14 -18.01
C TYR A 418 -8.61 -2.55 -17.08
N PRO A 419 -9.48 -1.62 -16.60
CA PRO A 419 -9.84 -0.36 -17.24
C PRO A 419 -9.17 0.91 -16.67
N LEU A 420 -8.10 0.80 -15.89
CA LEU A 420 -7.42 1.98 -15.34
C LEU A 420 -6.56 2.68 -16.41
N HIS A 421 -6.58 4.01 -16.43
CA HIS A 421 -5.66 4.79 -17.26
C HIS A 421 -4.21 4.66 -16.72
N PRO A 422 -3.16 4.62 -17.57
CA PRO A 422 -1.78 4.46 -17.11
C PRO A 422 -1.32 5.46 -16.04
N ILE A 423 -1.71 6.73 -16.15
CA ILE A 423 -1.43 7.75 -15.11
C ILE A 423 -2.20 7.46 -13.81
N ALA A 424 -3.40 6.88 -13.89
CA ALA A 424 -4.18 6.51 -12.70
C ALA A 424 -3.50 5.34 -11.97
N THR A 425 -3.00 4.35 -12.72
CA THR A 425 -2.17 3.27 -12.17
C THR A 425 -0.89 3.83 -11.54
N TYR A 426 -0.16 4.71 -12.23
CA TYR A 426 1.05 5.34 -11.70
C TYR A 426 0.76 6.15 -10.43
N MET A 427 -0.40 6.79 -10.37
CA MET A 427 -0.84 7.51 -9.18
C MET A 427 -1.03 6.57 -7.99
N LEU A 428 -1.68 5.44 -8.19
CA LEU A 428 -1.91 4.46 -7.12
C LEU A 428 -0.64 3.79 -6.64
N THR A 429 0.33 3.56 -7.53
CA THR A 429 1.61 2.93 -7.16
C THR A 429 2.62 3.92 -6.61
N GLY A 430 2.65 5.15 -7.13
CA GLY A 430 3.52 6.23 -6.68
C GLY A 430 3.09 6.91 -5.37
N LEU A 431 1.81 6.84 -5.01
CA LEU A 431 1.27 7.40 -3.77
C LEU A 431 1.15 6.35 -2.64
N SER A 432 1.88 5.24 -2.71
CA SER A 432 1.97 4.23 -1.63
C SER A 432 2.48 4.81 -0.29
N GLY A 433 3.09 5.99 -0.29
CA GLY A 433 3.41 6.74 0.93
C GLY A 433 2.24 7.52 1.56
N TYR A 434 1.19 7.81 0.79
CA TYR A 434 -0.06 8.44 1.26
C TYR A 434 -1.12 7.38 1.57
N LEU A 435 -1.16 6.32 0.76
CA LEU A 435 -2.10 5.21 0.85
C LEU A 435 -1.38 3.97 1.35
N GLN A 436 -1.92 3.30 2.38
CA GLN A 436 -1.53 1.91 2.59
C GLN A 436 -1.95 1.10 1.35
N ASN A 437 -1.12 0.15 0.92
CA ASN A 437 -1.38 -0.72 -0.26
C ASN A 437 -2.80 -1.31 -0.30
N ARG A 438 -3.43 -1.48 0.87
CA ARG A 438 -4.81 -1.96 1.05
C ARG A 438 -5.88 -0.96 0.59
N SER A 439 -5.74 0.33 0.90
CA SER A 439 -6.69 1.39 0.49
C SER A 439 -6.74 1.52 -1.04
N SER A 440 -5.60 1.34 -1.72
CA SER A 440 -5.53 1.36 -3.18
C SER A 440 -6.35 0.24 -3.83
N LEU A 441 -6.35 -0.97 -3.25
CA LEU A 441 -7.08 -2.12 -3.79
C LEU A 441 -8.61 -1.95 -3.66
N THR A 442 -9.09 -1.47 -2.52
CA THR A 442 -10.52 -1.18 -2.31
C THR A 442 -11.01 -0.12 -3.30
N LEU A 443 -10.20 0.90 -3.55
CA LEU A 443 -10.52 1.96 -4.50
C LEU A 443 -10.61 1.42 -5.93
N VAL A 444 -9.67 0.56 -6.35
CA VAL A 444 -9.70 -0.10 -7.66
C VAL A 444 -10.97 -0.93 -7.81
N ASN A 445 -11.34 -1.72 -6.79
CA ASN A 445 -12.56 -2.53 -6.82
C ASN A 445 -13.82 -1.67 -6.98
N LYS A 446 -13.95 -0.60 -6.18
CA LYS A 446 -15.09 0.34 -6.22
C LYS A 446 -15.27 0.94 -7.62
N ASN A 447 -14.18 1.39 -8.24
CA ASN A 447 -14.22 2.00 -9.57
C ASN A 447 -14.51 0.98 -10.69
N ILE A 448 -13.96 -0.23 -10.61
CA ILE A 448 -14.27 -1.30 -11.58
C ILE A 448 -15.73 -1.74 -11.44
N SER A 449 -16.22 -1.87 -10.21
CA SER A 449 -17.62 -2.18 -9.92
C SER A 449 -18.58 -1.13 -10.46
N ALA A 450 -18.22 0.16 -10.40
CA ALA A 450 -19.00 1.24 -11.00
C ALA A 450 -19.06 1.13 -12.54
N LEU A 451 -18.03 0.58 -13.18
CA LEU A 451 -18.01 0.39 -14.63
C LEU A 451 -18.72 -0.89 -15.12
N SER A 452 -19.14 -1.77 -14.20
CA SER A 452 -19.63 -3.11 -14.48
C SER A 452 -20.81 -3.16 -15.47
N ASP A 453 -21.74 -2.21 -15.37
CA ASP A 453 -22.96 -2.16 -16.19
C ASP A 453 -22.80 -1.44 -17.53
N HIS A 454 -21.64 -0.83 -17.81
CA HIS A 454 -21.40 -0.19 -19.11
C HIS A 454 -21.38 -1.21 -20.24
N VAL A 455 -22.06 -0.85 -21.34
CA VAL A 455 -22.14 -1.67 -22.54
C VAL A 455 -21.02 -1.31 -23.50
N ILE A 456 -20.15 -2.27 -23.79
CA ILE A 456 -19.15 -2.17 -24.86
C ILE A 456 -19.73 -2.71 -26.17
N THR A 457 -19.50 -1.97 -27.24
CA THR A 457 -19.77 -2.35 -28.63
C THR A 457 -18.48 -2.30 -29.42
N GLU A 458 -18.33 -3.26 -30.34
CA GLU A 458 -17.18 -3.33 -31.24
C GLU A 458 -17.03 -2.01 -32.03
N GLY A 459 -15.78 -1.59 -32.24
CA GLY A 459 -15.51 -0.37 -33.00
C GLY A 459 -15.59 0.94 -32.20
N ARG A 460 -16.31 1.00 -31.06
CA ARG A 460 -16.41 2.21 -30.23
C ARG A 460 -15.26 2.35 -29.22
N ASN A 461 -15.19 3.50 -28.55
CA ASN A 461 -14.25 3.74 -27.45
C ASN A 461 -14.63 2.90 -26.24
N CYS A 462 -13.63 2.25 -25.64
CA CYS A 462 -13.78 1.60 -24.35
C CYS A 462 -13.63 2.62 -23.22
N PRO A 463 -14.38 2.50 -22.10
CA PRO A 463 -14.24 3.40 -20.96
C PRO A 463 -12.90 3.17 -20.25
N LEU A 464 -12.35 4.25 -19.70
CA LEU A 464 -11.15 4.24 -18.87
C LEU A 464 -11.45 4.98 -17.57
N ILE A 465 -10.94 4.47 -16.47
CA ILE A 465 -10.94 5.16 -15.18
C ILE A 465 -9.80 6.18 -15.23
N LEU A 466 -10.16 7.45 -15.18
CA LEU A 466 -9.23 8.56 -15.28
C LEU A 466 -8.63 8.89 -13.90
N PRO A 467 -7.41 9.47 -13.85
CA PRO A 467 -6.78 9.85 -12.58
C PRO A 467 -7.64 10.79 -11.73
N GLU A 468 -8.36 11.74 -12.34
CA GLU A 468 -9.21 12.68 -11.61
C GLU A 468 -10.35 11.99 -10.85
N GLN A 469 -10.88 10.89 -11.42
CA GLN A 469 -11.99 10.14 -10.83
C GLN A 469 -11.57 9.41 -9.55
N LEU A 470 -10.29 9.03 -9.43
CA LEU A 470 -9.76 8.44 -8.20
C LEU A 470 -9.81 9.41 -7.02
N LEU A 471 -9.73 10.72 -7.29
CA LEU A 471 -9.85 11.78 -6.29
C LEU A 471 -11.31 12.12 -5.96
N ASP A 472 -12.27 11.47 -6.59
CA ASP A 472 -13.70 11.64 -6.31
C ASP A 472 -14.14 10.67 -5.20
N GLY A 473 -13.78 10.96 -3.95
CA GLY A 473 -14.25 10.24 -2.78
C GLY A 473 -13.21 9.98 -1.69
N ASP A 474 -13.20 8.75 -1.17
CA ASP A 474 -12.51 8.37 0.06
C ASP A 474 -11.00 8.64 0.01
N LEU A 475 -10.36 8.40 -1.14
CA LEU A 475 -8.94 8.68 -1.35
C LEU A 475 -8.59 10.13 -1.04
N TYR A 476 -9.35 11.08 -1.59
CA TYR A 476 -9.09 12.50 -1.36
C TYR A 476 -9.24 12.88 0.12
N SER A 477 -10.22 12.29 0.81
CA SER A 477 -10.42 12.52 2.25
C SER A 477 -9.25 12.01 3.10
N GLU A 478 -8.70 10.83 2.78
CA GLU A 478 -7.52 10.29 3.47
C GLU A 478 -6.28 11.15 3.23
N MET A 479 -6.07 11.59 1.99
CA MET A 479 -4.96 12.47 1.63
C MET A 479 -5.06 13.83 2.32
N LEU A 480 -6.25 14.42 2.37
CA LEU A 480 -6.50 15.67 3.08
C LEU A 480 -6.22 15.53 4.58
N ALA A 481 -6.68 14.44 5.21
CA ALA A 481 -6.40 14.17 6.62
C ALA A 481 -4.89 14.01 6.88
N ALA A 482 -4.16 13.30 6.01
CA ALA A 482 -2.72 13.13 6.13
C ALA A 482 -1.94 14.47 6.05
N GLU A 483 -2.37 15.40 5.19
CA GLU A 483 -1.78 16.76 5.13
C GLU A 483 -2.16 17.59 6.38
N GLN A 484 -3.42 17.52 6.84
CA GLN A 484 -3.89 18.27 8.02
C GLN A 484 -3.23 17.83 9.33
N GLU A 485 -3.01 16.52 9.49
CA GLU A 485 -2.32 15.92 10.63
C GLU A 485 -0.79 16.14 10.59
N GLY A 486 -0.26 16.69 9.49
CA GLY A 486 1.17 16.90 9.30
C GLY A 486 1.98 15.62 9.05
N ARG A 487 1.32 14.50 8.72
CA ARG A 487 1.99 13.26 8.29
C ARG A 487 2.74 13.45 6.97
N GLN A 488 2.27 14.37 6.14
CA GLN A 488 2.88 14.71 4.86
C GLN A 488 3.19 16.22 4.80
N LEU A 489 4.30 16.56 4.12
CA LEU A 489 4.79 17.94 4.03
C LEU A 489 4.08 18.76 2.94
N SER A 490 3.37 18.12 2.01
CA SER A 490 2.61 18.82 0.98
C SER A 490 1.38 19.52 1.57
N ARG A 491 0.96 20.61 0.93
CA ARG A 491 -0.27 21.35 1.27
C ARG A 491 -1.21 21.48 0.08
N HIS A 492 -1.09 20.60 -0.91
CA HIS A 492 -1.84 20.75 -2.17
C HIS A 492 -3.30 20.37 -2.00
N CYS A 493 -3.61 19.35 -1.18
CA CYS A 493 -4.98 18.92 -0.90
C CYS A 493 -5.71 19.97 -0.06
N ILE A 494 -5.02 20.59 0.91
CA ILE A 494 -5.56 21.70 1.71
C ILE A 494 -5.90 22.90 0.83
N LYS A 495 -5.01 23.29 -0.10
CA LYS A 495 -5.28 24.39 -1.03
C LYS A 495 -6.49 24.14 -1.90
N PHE A 496 -6.59 22.93 -2.45
CA PHE A 496 -7.74 22.53 -3.25
C PHE A 496 -9.05 22.50 -2.43
N ASP A 497 -9.03 22.02 -1.18
CA ASP A 497 -10.19 22.04 -0.27
C ASP A 497 -10.67 23.47 0.00
N ASN A 498 -9.74 24.39 0.27
CA ASN A 498 -10.06 25.79 0.51
C ASN A 498 -10.73 26.45 -0.70
N ILE A 499 -10.25 26.16 -1.91
CA ILE A 499 -10.85 26.63 -3.17
C ILE A 499 -12.28 26.10 -3.32
N LEU A 500 -12.49 24.79 -3.09
CA LEU A 500 -13.81 24.19 -3.16
C LEU A 500 -14.77 24.77 -2.12
N ARG A 501 -14.31 25.07 -0.90
CA ARG A 501 -15.13 25.72 0.13
C ARG A 501 -15.50 27.16 -0.21
N LYS A 502 -14.59 27.91 -0.86
CA LYS A 502 -14.83 29.33 -1.22
C LYS A 502 -15.71 29.49 -2.46
N ILE A 503 -15.50 28.68 -3.51
CA ILE A 503 -16.07 28.91 -4.85
C ILE A 503 -16.79 27.66 -5.41
N GLY A 504 -16.82 26.54 -4.69
CA GLY A 504 -17.37 25.26 -5.16
C GLY A 504 -18.73 25.32 -5.85
N ASP A 505 -19.69 26.05 -5.25
CA ASP A 505 -21.06 26.18 -5.78
C ASP A 505 -21.13 26.89 -7.16
N LYS A 506 -20.10 27.66 -7.51
CA LYS A 506 -20.02 28.42 -8.77
C LYS A 506 -19.23 27.68 -9.87
N LEU A 507 -18.57 26.57 -9.55
CA LEU A 507 -17.74 25.83 -10.47
C LEU A 507 -18.60 24.84 -11.27
N SER A 508 -18.36 24.78 -12.59
CA SER A 508 -18.95 23.73 -13.42
C SER A 508 -18.25 22.38 -13.19
N GLU A 509 -18.92 21.28 -13.53
CA GLU A 509 -18.34 19.93 -13.41
C GLU A 509 -17.02 19.81 -14.17
N ASN A 510 -16.91 20.40 -15.37
CA ASN A 510 -15.68 20.41 -16.16
C ASN A 510 -14.55 21.20 -15.46
N MET A 511 -14.87 22.33 -14.81
CA MET A 511 -13.89 23.09 -14.04
C MET A 511 -13.39 22.30 -12.82
N ILE A 512 -14.28 21.57 -12.13
CA ILE A 512 -13.91 20.70 -11.01
C ILE A 512 -12.98 19.58 -11.49
N LYS A 513 -13.28 18.94 -12.63
CA LYS A 513 -12.41 17.92 -13.25
C LYS A 513 -11.03 18.47 -13.60
N VAL A 514 -10.94 19.70 -14.12
CA VAL A 514 -9.65 20.35 -14.42
C VAL A 514 -8.87 20.65 -13.13
N LEU A 515 -9.53 21.12 -12.07
CA LEU A 515 -8.88 21.36 -10.78
C LEU A 515 -8.36 20.06 -10.14
N ARG A 516 -9.15 18.97 -10.19
CA ARG A 516 -8.71 17.63 -9.74
C ARG A 516 -7.55 17.11 -10.57
N ALA A 517 -7.61 17.26 -11.89
CA ALA A 517 -6.51 16.91 -12.78
C ALA A 517 -5.23 17.69 -12.43
N ASN A 518 -5.34 18.99 -12.11
CA ASN A 518 -4.20 19.77 -11.65
C ASN A 518 -3.64 19.27 -10.31
N LEU A 519 -4.53 18.86 -9.39
CA LEU A 519 -4.11 18.26 -8.13
C LEU A 519 -3.29 16.98 -8.37
N VAL A 520 -3.69 16.13 -9.32
CA VAL A 520 -2.90 14.94 -9.73
C VAL A 520 -1.51 15.34 -10.23
N LEU A 521 -1.41 16.35 -11.11
CA LEU A 521 -0.12 16.81 -11.65
C LEU A 521 0.83 17.28 -10.53
N LYS A 522 0.31 18.00 -9.53
CA LYS A 522 1.10 18.49 -8.39
C LYS A 522 1.51 17.36 -7.45
N LEU A 523 0.59 16.44 -7.13
CA LEU A 523 0.87 15.29 -6.26
C LEU A 523 1.96 14.39 -6.84
N LEU A 524 1.90 14.12 -8.15
CA LEU A 524 2.89 13.31 -8.87
C LEU A 524 4.13 14.08 -9.32
N ARG A 525 4.18 15.40 -9.05
CA ARG A 525 5.30 16.30 -9.38
C ARG A 525 5.69 16.24 -10.86
N PHE A 526 4.71 16.40 -11.74
CA PHE A 526 4.92 16.42 -13.19
C PHE A 526 5.92 17.52 -13.59
N ARG A 527 6.85 17.17 -14.48
CA ARG A 527 7.82 18.09 -15.09
C ARG A 527 7.39 18.45 -16.49
N THR A 528 6.50 19.42 -16.60
CA THR A 528 6.06 19.98 -17.89
C THR A 528 7.07 21.00 -18.40
N GLU A 529 7.20 21.14 -19.72
CA GLU A 529 8.21 22.00 -20.36
C GLU A 529 7.63 23.35 -20.82
N SER A 530 6.31 23.42 -21.00
CA SER A 530 5.61 24.58 -21.54
C SER A 530 4.15 24.60 -21.11
N TYR A 531 3.51 25.76 -21.27
CA TYR A 531 2.08 25.94 -21.03
C TYR A 531 1.23 24.93 -21.82
N GLU A 532 1.55 24.72 -23.10
CA GLU A 532 0.85 23.75 -23.96
C GLU A 532 1.04 22.31 -23.46
N HIS A 533 2.23 21.96 -22.96
CA HIS A 533 2.47 20.63 -22.39
C HIS A 533 1.71 20.43 -21.07
N ALA A 534 1.64 21.45 -20.21
CA ALA A 534 0.87 21.42 -18.97
C ALA A 534 -0.63 21.27 -19.26
N LYS A 535 -1.14 22.02 -20.23
CA LYS A 535 -2.52 21.91 -20.71
C LYS A 535 -2.82 20.53 -21.30
N PHE A 536 -1.90 19.96 -22.08
CA PHE A 536 -2.07 18.60 -22.58
C PHE A 536 -2.09 17.57 -21.44
N ALA A 537 -1.26 17.74 -20.41
CA ALA A 537 -1.27 16.88 -19.22
C ALA A 537 -2.61 16.96 -18.47
N LEU A 538 -3.23 18.15 -18.37
CA LEU A 538 -4.58 18.33 -17.83
C LEU A 538 -5.63 17.62 -18.67
N CYS A 539 -5.54 17.68 -20.01
CA CYS A 539 -6.46 16.96 -20.91
C CYS A 539 -6.38 15.44 -20.69
N VAL A 540 -5.16 14.89 -20.57
CA VAL A 540 -4.95 13.45 -20.34
C VAL A 540 -5.49 13.01 -18.98
N CYS A 541 -5.26 13.79 -17.91
CA CYS A 541 -5.71 13.43 -16.56
C CYS A 541 -7.22 13.61 -16.35
N SER A 542 -7.85 14.55 -17.06
CA SER A 542 -9.30 14.82 -16.98
C SER A 542 -10.15 14.07 -18.00
N GLY A 543 -9.54 13.55 -19.07
CA GLY A 543 -10.25 12.96 -20.21
C GLY A 543 -11.08 13.97 -21.04
N LEU A 544 -10.95 15.26 -20.77
CA LEU A 544 -11.65 16.33 -21.47
C LEU A 544 -10.97 16.67 -22.80
N THR A 545 -11.73 17.26 -23.71
CA THR A 545 -11.17 17.77 -24.97
C THR A 545 -10.35 19.04 -24.72
N VAL A 546 -9.37 19.31 -25.59
CA VAL A 546 -8.53 20.52 -25.51
C VAL A 546 -9.37 21.80 -25.41
N LYS A 547 -10.47 21.89 -26.17
CA LYS A 547 -11.39 23.03 -26.15
C LYS A 547 -12.08 23.21 -24.79
N SER A 548 -12.55 22.11 -24.20
CA SER A 548 -13.23 22.16 -22.89
C SER A 548 -12.26 22.53 -21.76
N VAL A 549 -11.00 22.12 -21.87
CA VAL A 549 -9.94 22.53 -20.93
C VAL A 549 -9.59 24.00 -21.12
N ASP A 550 -9.51 24.49 -22.36
CA ASP A 550 -9.31 25.92 -22.64
C ASP A 550 -10.39 26.80 -22.04
N GLU A 551 -11.65 26.45 -22.28
CA GLU A 551 -12.79 27.16 -21.70
C GLU A 551 -12.69 27.13 -20.17
N ALA A 552 -12.42 25.97 -19.56
CA ALA A 552 -12.28 25.88 -18.10
C ALA A 552 -11.11 26.71 -17.55
N LEU A 553 -9.95 26.71 -18.22
CA LEU A 553 -8.78 27.50 -17.84
C LEU A 553 -9.05 29.00 -17.94
N GLU A 554 -9.78 29.46 -18.97
CA GLU A 554 -10.14 30.88 -19.09
C GLU A 554 -10.92 31.37 -17.86
N TRP A 555 -11.87 30.58 -17.37
CA TRP A 555 -12.60 30.90 -16.14
C TRP A 555 -11.75 30.74 -14.88
N LEU A 556 -10.95 29.68 -14.77
CA LEU A 556 -10.16 29.39 -13.57
C LEU A 556 -8.97 30.36 -13.39
N GLU A 557 -8.33 30.81 -14.47
CA GLU A 557 -7.20 31.74 -14.46
C GLU A 557 -7.64 33.20 -14.46
N ASN A 558 -8.58 33.58 -15.35
CA ASN A 558 -8.89 35.00 -15.55
C ASN A 558 -10.07 35.48 -14.69
N GLU A 559 -11.14 34.69 -14.62
CA GLU A 559 -12.39 35.10 -13.94
C GLU A 559 -12.30 34.91 -12.43
N TYR A 560 -11.96 33.70 -11.99
CA TYR A 560 -11.85 33.34 -10.58
C TYR A 560 -10.42 33.44 -10.02
N ALA A 561 -9.40 33.48 -10.88
CA ALA A 561 -7.98 33.54 -10.52
C ALA A 561 -7.52 32.47 -9.52
N VAL A 562 -8.14 31.29 -9.57
CA VAL A 562 -7.89 30.15 -8.68
C VAL A 562 -6.67 29.34 -9.12
N LEU A 563 -6.34 29.38 -10.41
CA LEU A 563 -5.15 28.78 -10.99
C LEU A 563 -4.23 29.87 -11.54
N GLY A 564 -2.92 29.69 -11.37
CA GLY A 564 -1.91 30.50 -12.03
C GLY A 564 -0.81 29.63 -12.61
N TYR A 565 -0.42 29.88 -13.86
CA TYR A 565 0.73 29.22 -14.46
C TYR A 565 2.01 29.84 -13.93
N ASP A 566 2.87 29.01 -13.32
CA ASP A 566 4.22 29.42 -12.94
C ASP A 566 5.20 29.03 -14.05
N GLU A 567 5.80 30.04 -14.69
CA GLU A 567 6.81 29.86 -15.75
C GLU A 567 8.12 29.26 -15.24
N VAL A 568 8.42 29.38 -13.93
CA VAL A 568 9.66 28.85 -13.35
C VAL A 568 9.54 27.34 -13.14
N THR A 569 8.43 26.89 -12.58
CA THR A 569 8.16 25.46 -12.37
C THR A 569 7.44 24.80 -13.55
N ASN A 570 7.08 25.58 -14.57
CA ASN A 570 6.29 25.19 -15.74
C ASN A 570 5.01 24.43 -15.38
N SER A 571 4.33 24.83 -14.29
CA SER A 571 3.19 24.10 -13.74
C SER A 571 2.12 25.03 -13.20
N PHE A 572 0.86 24.57 -13.14
CA PHE A 572 -0.26 25.38 -12.62
C PHE A 572 -0.35 25.28 -11.10
N ASP A 573 -0.19 26.39 -10.39
CA ASP A 573 -0.36 26.47 -8.94
C ASP A 573 -1.76 26.91 -8.51
N PHE A 574 -2.16 26.42 -7.35
CA PHE A 574 -3.39 26.86 -6.68
C PHE A 574 -3.16 28.19 -5.96
N LEU A 575 -3.99 29.18 -6.29
CA LEU A 575 -4.00 30.51 -5.70
C LEU A 575 -5.25 30.66 -4.81
N GLU A 576 -5.04 30.83 -3.50
CA GLU A 576 -6.15 30.85 -2.52
C GLU A 576 -6.75 32.25 -2.30
N ASP A 577 -5.94 33.31 -2.43
CA ASP A 577 -6.27 34.68 -2.02
C ASP A 577 -6.10 35.72 -3.15
N SER A 578 -6.05 35.25 -4.40
CA SER A 578 -6.04 36.09 -5.59
C SER A 578 -7.42 36.69 -5.83
N SER A 579 -7.47 38.00 -6.08
CA SER A 579 -8.70 38.68 -6.48
C SER A 579 -8.85 38.60 -8.00
N GLY A 580 -9.76 37.75 -8.47
CA GLY A 580 -10.01 37.57 -9.91
C GLY A 580 -10.74 38.75 -10.56
N ALA A 581 -10.87 38.72 -11.90
CA ALA A 581 -11.61 39.75 -12.64
C ALA A 581 -13.09 39.85 -12.21
N HIS A 582 -13.66 38.77 -11.68
CA HIS A 582 -14.99 38.75 -11.10
C HIS A 582 -15.09 39.56 -9.79
N ASP A 583 -14.10 39.41 -8.90
CA ASP A 583 -14.05 40.15 -7.64
C ASP A 583 -13.82 41.63 -7.89
N PHE A 584 -12.96 41.97 -8.86
CA PHE A 584 -12.75 43.34 -9.30
C PHE A 584 -14.05 43.96 -9.86
N ARG A 585 -14.79 43.23 -10.72
CA ARG A 585 -16.09 43.72 -11.24
C ARG A 585 -17.12 43.90 -10.14
N THR A 586 -17.17 43.00 -9.16
CA THR A 586 -18.09 43.09 -8.02
C THR A 586 -17.74 44.27 -7.13
N PHE A 587 -16.44 44.47 -6.84
CA PHE A 587 -15.92 45.62 -6.13
C PHE A 587 -16.21 46.94 -6.87
N TYR A 588 -15.97 46.99 -8.17
CA TYR A 588 -16.25 48.15 -9.02
C TYR A 588 -17.74 48.49 -9.04
N ARG A 589 -18.63 47.49 -9.16
CA ARG A 589 -20.09 47.69 -9.06
C ARG A 589 -20.49 48.22 -7.69
N ARG A 590 -19.87 47.74 -6.60
CA ARG A 590 -20.12 48.22 -5.23
C ARG A 590 -19.70 49.68 -5.05
N ILE A 591 -18.52 50.06 -5.54
CA ILE A 591 -18.06 51.47 -5.53
C ILE A 591 -18.99 52.34 -6.37
N LYS A 592 -19.35 51.90 -7.58
CA LYS A 592 -20.24 52.65 -8.47
C LYS A 592 -21.63 52.85 -7.87
N ALA A 593 -22.17 51.87 -7.15
CA ALA A 593 -23.44 52.00 -6.46
C ALA A 593 -23.38 52.96 -5.26
N GLY A 594 -22.20 53.14 -4.65
CA GLY A 594 -21.98 54.08 -3.53
C GLY A 594 -21.66 55.51 -3.96
N GLN A 595 -21.33 55.75 -5.23
CA GLN A 595 -21.03 57.09 -5.76
C GLN A 595 -22.20 57.63 -6.58
N THR A 596 -23.07 58.41 -5.97
CA THR A 596 -23.91 59.36 -6.70
C THR A 596 -23.05 60.55 -7.08
N VAL A 597 -22.54 60.54 -8.31
CA VAL A 597 -21.79 61.66 -8.85
C VAL A 597 -22.70 62.88 -8.94
N SER A 598 -22.41 63.90 -8.12
CA SER A 598 -23.09 65.19 -8.17
C SER A 598 -22.71 65.89 -9.49
N MET A 599 -23.62 65.91 -10.45
CA MET A 599 -23.45 66.62 -11.73
C MET A 599 -23.07 68.11 -11.56
N PRO A 600 -23.59 68.84 -10.55
CA PRO A 600 -23.08 70.17 -10.18
C PRO A 600 -21.56 70.25 -10.03
N THR A 601 -20.98 69.30 -9.28
CA THR A 601 -19.54 69.31 -8.97
C THR A 601 -18.67 69.07 -10.20
N ILE A 602 -19.16 68.28 -11.17
CA ILE A 602 -18.46 68.04 -12.44
C ILE A 602 -18.48 69.27 -13.35
N LEU A 603 -19.62 69.96 -13.44
CA LEU A 603 -19.76 71.15 -14.30
C LEU A 603 -18.93 72.34 -13.83
N HIS A 604 -18.48 72.32 -12.57
CA HIS A 604 -17.56 73.30 -12.00
C HIS A 604 -16.08 72.95 -12.18
N GLN A 605 -15.72 71.76 -12.67
CA GLN A 605 -14.32 71.41 -12.95
C GLN A 605 -13.76 72.19 -14.15
N SER A 606 -12.51 72.67 -14.01
CA SER A 606 -11.79 73.45 -15.03
C SER A 606 -11.76 72.77 -16.38
N ASP A 607 -11.44 71.48 -16.39
CA ASP A 607 -11.17 70.71 -17.60
C ASP A 607 -12.45 70.52 -18.43
N VAL A 608 -13.59 70.37 -17.76
CA VAL A 608 -14.91 70.25 -18.38
C VAL A 608 -15.34 71.59 -18.97
N ARG A 609 -15.08 72.70 -18.26
CA ARG A 609 -15.38 74.06 -18.74
C ARG A 609 -14.51 74.48 -19.92
N GLU A 610 -13.27 74.01 -19.96
CA GLU A 610 -12.36 74.19 -21.10
C GLU A 610 -12.83 73.41 -22.33
N LEU A 611 -13.16 72.13 -22.17
CA LEU A 611 -13.71 71.30 -23.25
C LEU A 611 -15.03 71.83 -23.80
N ALA A 612 -15.86 72.43 -22.94
CA ALA A 612 -17.13 73.05 -23.35
C ALA A 612 -16.96 74.43 -24.01
N GLY A 613 -15.75 74.99 -24.03
CA GLY A 613 -15.46 76.30 -24.63
C GLY A 613 -15.98 77.51 -23.83
N ILE A 614 -16.36 77.31 -22.57
CA ILE A 614 -17.06 78.31 -21.73
C ILE A 614 -16.07 79.26 -21.03
N LEU A 615 -14.77 78.92 -21.03
CA LEU A 615 -13.72 79.78 -20.47
C LEU A 615 -13.35 80.97 -21.37
N SER A 616 -13.79 80.98 -22.63
CA SER A 616 -13.50 82.07 -23.57
C SER A 616 -14.60 83.13 -23.56
N PRO A 617 -14.30 84.41 -23.30
CA PRO A 617 -15.32 85.45 -23.25
C PRO A 617 -15.89 85.74 -24.65
N ILE A 618 -17.20 85.91 -24.76
CA ILE A 618 -17.87 86.19 -26.04
C ILE A 618 -17.80 87.69 -26.35
N ALA A 619 -17.27 88.04 -27.52
CA ALA A 619 -17.24 89.43 -27.97
C ALA A 619 -18.65 89.99 -28.21
N THR A 620 -18.92 91.19 -27.69
CA THR A 620 -20.19 91.88 -27.97
C THR A 620 -20.18 92.52 -29.36
N ASN A 621 -21.36 92.68 -29.96
CA ASN A 621 -21.53 93.42 -31.22
C ASN A 621 -21.08 94.90 -31.10
N PHE A 622 -21.06 95.45 -29.89
CA PHE A 622 -20.55 96.78 -29.61
C PHE A 622 -19.03 96.85 -29.78
N ASN A 623 -18.33 95.83 -29.29
CA ASN A 623 -16.88 95.71 -29.39
C ASN A 623 -16.40 95.76 -30.86
N ALA A 624 -17.09 95.03 -31.74
CA ALA A 624 -16.80 95.01 -33.18
C ALA A 624 -17.08 96.35 -33.89
N LYS A 625 -18.09 97.12 -33.46
CA LYS A 625 -18.44 98.41 -34.08
C LYS A 625 -17.49 99.54 -33.72
N VAL A 626 -16.98 99.57 -32.49
CA VAL A 626 -16.15 100.68 -31.97
C VAL A 626 -14.65 100.34 -32.02
N LYS A 627 -14.28 99.13 -32.45
CA LYS A 627 -12.89 98.63 -32.49
C LYS A 627 -12.20 98.69 -31.13
N ILE A 628 -12.93 98.34 -30.08
CA ILE A 628 -12.35 98.19 -28.75
C ILE A 628 -11.58 96.86 -28.75
N THR A 629 -10.45 96.82 -28.05
CA THR A 629 -9.62 95.60 -27.94
C THR A 629 -9.48 95.12 -26.50
N SER A 630 -10.03 95.87 -25.53
CA SER A 630 -10.08 95.47 -24.12
C SER A 630 -11.20 94.44 -23.88
N SER A 631 -10.94 93.53 -22.95
CA SER A 631 -11.87 92.45 -22.56
C SER A 631 -13.05 92.90 -21.70
N GLU A 632 -13.06 94.17 -21.27
CA GLU A 632 -14.09 94.76 -20.40
C GLU A 632 -15.49 94.82 -21.05
N TRP A 633 -15.57 94.64 -22.38
CA TRP A 633 -16.80 94.70 -23.15
C TRP A 633 -17.19 93.36 -23.77
N CYS A 634 -16.70 92.25 -23.21
CA CYS A 634 -17.07 90.89 -23.59
C CYS A 634 -18.00 90.27 -22.54
N PHE A 635 -18.86 89.33 -22.95
CA PHE A 635 -19.67 88.54 -22.02
C PHE A 635 -18.84 87.43 -21.40
N GLU A 636 -18.91 87.30 -20.08
CA GLU A 636 -18.45 86.12 -19.36
C GLU A 636 -19.50 85.00 -19.50
N GLN A 637 -19.03 83.76 -19.63
CA GLN A 637 -19.90 82.60 -19.72
C GLN A 637 -19.77 81.76 -18.45
N GLU A 638 -20.89 81.30 -17.93
CA GLU A 638 -20.95 80.38 -16.79
C GLU A 638 -21.83 79.17 -17.13
N MET A 639 -21.47 78.02 -16.57
CA MET A 639 -22.19 76.76 -16.73
C MET A 639 -22.72 76.29 -15.39
N PHE A 640 -24.03 76.03 -15.35
CA PHE A 640 -24.75 75.57 -14.16
C PHE A 640 -25.60 74.34 -14.50
N HIS A 641 -25.83 73.50 -13.50
CA HIS A 641 -26.85 72.45 -13.63
C HIS A 641 -28.26 73.09 -13.56
N VAL A 642 -29.25 72.52 -14.26
CA VAL A 642 -30.63 73.07 -14.29
C VAL A 642 -31.24 73.23 -12.88
N SER A 643 -30.82 72.39 -11.92
CA SER A 643 -31.25 72.49 -10.52
C SER A 643 -30.65 73.66 -9.73
N GLU A 644 -29.63 74.33 -10.26
CA GLU A 644 -28.94 75.47 -9.62
C GLU A 644 -29.41 76.82 -10.15
N ILE A 645 -30.16 76.81 -11.26
CA ILE A 645 -30.73 78.01 -11.86
C ILE A 645 -31.81 78.55 -10.92
N THR A 646 -31.60 79.77 -10.45
CA THR A 646 -32.55 80.54 -9.63
C THR A 646 -32.97 81.81 -10.38
N GLU A 647 -34.02 82.51 -9.95
CA GLU A 647 -34.48 83.78 -10.55
C GLU A 647 -33.38 84.86 -10.66
N LYS A 648 -32.24 84.71 -9.98
CA LYS A 648 -31.08 85.61 -10.13
C LYS A 648 -30.27 85.41 -11.42
N HIS A 649 -30.45 84.27 -12.11
CA HIS A 649 -29.70 83.89 -13.31
C HIS A 649 -30.51 84.09 -14.60
N ILE A 650 -31.79 84.47 -14.49
CA ILE A 650 -32.72 84.80 -15.57
C ILE A 650 -32.88 86.32 -15.60
#